data_AF-A0A1T5IGW8-F1
#
_entry.id   AF-A0A1T5IGW8-F1
#
_cell.length_a   1.000
_cell.length_b   1.000
_cell.length_c   1.000
_cell.angle_alpha   90.00
_cell.angle_beta   90.00
_cell.angle_gamma   90.00
#
_symmetry.space_group_name_H-M   'P 1'
#
loop_
_entity.id
_entity.type
_entity.pdbx_description
1 polymer ?
#
loop_
_entity_poly.entity_id
_entity_poly.type
_entity_poly.pdbx_seq_one_letter_code
_entity_poly.pdbx_strand_id
1 'polypeptide(L)'
;MIAPVYGEEIIVDSLENKKEVVKFTDSNLENVIRIAIAKPQGDIFPEELQSIKKLNAGGKDISSLKGIEYLVNLEELLLSENNIKDISPITGLKKLKYLNLWKNNISDITPLGNLTNLKSLDLDSNEISNVNALQGLNKLKALRLGSNKVTNINPLSTLNNLENLSLWSNKISDITPLRDIKSLTELRLAYNEIEDISPLVNLNNLHTINLNSNKIIDISPLGDLINLRKIYLMNNGINDIIPLSKLIQIERIRLDNNKITDIKGLANLKNLKLLTLSKNEISDITPLKGIQKLQYLDLKANEIVDINGIEGINDLLKLFLDENNIDNIDALKGKDKLIILTTSKNNINDISQLNSLKNLKYLDLSNNNIKNIDSLGMLTNLSSLDISNNIITNIDGVSNLTNLINLDLSNNRIFDVDSLERNTNLRTINLYNNYINDYSCLLTLKDLDIVKTIDYRENKDTVDISGKVLDLYNDEFKGVDTYVNLINLEAENNNFYTAVADKHGEFKIKGVFSGRYKIVFTKKGYKPLSMYKNIDLENNQINAKLLETSNTSWITRETERTIYNIREGMEISKEEISSQEKRLEEIEKFFNVKIDDKIKYYICNYPEEIYELAYGKKDFYGLGTYKSNTNSIYSIGKAFDYHETAHAVEHKFNPNYNIPLGEGLAVYFSSYKIGSPIVLNRHVDDLAVELMIKGELKDVKTLLKHFEGENDYISNASFVKYLIEEHLPQKFKDLFKVLPKEPSDKDIEKVFMEVYNKSVEEIQVEWLKYIQSKLNF
;
A
#
# COMPACT_ATOMS: atom_id res chain seq x y z
N MET A 1 -44.90 10.31 112.05
CA MET A 1 -45.75 9.71 111.01
C MET A 1 -44.85 9.15 109.93
N ILE A 2 -45.26 8.01 109.37
CA ILE A 2 -44.45 6.95 108.75
C ILE A 2 -44.10 7.25 107.29
N ALA A 3 -42.93 6.75 106.85
CA ALA A 3 -42.31 6.77 105.51
C ALA A 3 -43.17 6.09 104.40
N PRO A 4 -42.87 6.17 103.08
CA PRO A 4 -41.56 5.82 102.49
C PRO A 4 -41.02 6.74 101.36
N VAL A 5 -39.70 6.62 101.15
CA VAL A 5 -38.92 7.11 100.01
C VAL A 5 -39.08 6.10 98.86
N TYR A 6 -39.49 6.55 97.68
CA TYR A 6 -39.49 5.76 96.44
C TYR A 6 -38.13 5.86 95.76
N GLY A 7 -37.61 4.70 95.35
CA GLY A 7 -36.30 4.52 94.74
C GLY A 7 -36.20 5.03 93.30
N GLU A 8 -34.96 5.32 92.92
CA GLU A 8 -34.54 5.62 91.56
C GLU A 8 -34.70 4.39 90.66
N GLU A 9 -35.50 4.51 89.61
CA GLU A 9 -35.50 3.59 88.48
C GLU A 9 -34.29 3.86 87.59
N ILE A 10 -33.42 2.86 87.50
CA ILE A 10 -32.37 2.75 86.49
C ILE A 10 -33.07 2.51 85.15
N ILE A 11 -33.13 3.53 84.29
CA ILE A 11 -33.45 3.35 82.87
C ILE A 11 -32.16 2.83 82.21
N VAL A 12 -32.16 1.53 81.92
CA VAL A 12 -31.18 0.91 81.02
C VAL A 12 -31.55 1.35 79.60
N ASP A 13 -30.82 2.34 79.08
CA ASP A 13 -30.83 2.65 77.65
C ASP A 13 -30.41 1.39 76.88
N SER A 14 -31.35 0.79 76.17
CA SER A 14 -31.09 -0.30 75.24
C SER A 14 -30.18 0.23 74.13
N LEU A 15 -28.94 -0.27 74.09
CA LEU A 15 -28.06 -0.17 72.94
C LEU A 15 -28.76 -0.79 71.71
N GLU A 16 -29.48 0.04 70.95
CA GLU A 16 -29.86 -0.28 69.58
C GLU A 16 -28.56 -0.48 68.79
N ASN A 17 -28.21 -1.75 68.56
CA ASN A 17 -27.23 -2.15 67.55
C ASN A 17 -27.71 -1.62 66.19
N LYS A 18 -27.36 -0.38 65.84
CA LYS A 18 -27.54 0.15 64.49
C LYS A 18 -26.73 -0.74 63.54
N LYS A 19 -27.41 -1.61 62.80
CA LYS A 19 -26.80 -2.44 61.76
C LYS A 19 -26.11 -1.53 60.75
N GLU A 20 -24.84 -1.79 60.47
CA GLU A 20 -24.05 -1.01 59.53
C GLU A 20 -24.57 -1.24 58.10
N VAL A 21 -25.03 -0.19 57.43
CA VAL A 21 -25.50 -0.26 56.04
C VAL A 21 -24.30 -0.20 55.10
N VAL A 22 -24.19 -1.17 54.19
CA VAL A 22 -23.14 -1.19 53.17
C VAL A 22 -23.42 -0.10 52.13
N LYS A 23 -22.43 0.77 51.90
CA LYS A 23 -22.51 1.84 50.91
C LYS A 23 -21.70 1.49 49.67
N PHE A 24 -22.38 1.40 48.54
CA PHE A 24 -21.75 1.31 47.22
C PHE A 24 -21.67 2.71 46.63
N THR A 25 -20.50 3.10 46.12
CA THR A 25 -20.34 4.42 45.47
C THR A 25 -20.58 4.37 43.97
N ASP A 26 -20.69 3.17 43.40
CA ASP A 26 -20.99 2.91 42.01
C ASP A 26 -22.35 2.21 41.91
N SER A 27 -23.31 2.84 41.25
CA SER A 27 -24.67 2.33 41.13
C SER A 27 -24.74 1.08 40.24
N ASN A 28 -23.83 0.92 39.28
CA ASN A 28 -23.78 -0.27 38.44
C ASN A 28 -23.30 -1.47 39.27
N LEU A 29 -22.30 -1.29 40.13
CA LEU A 29 -21.87 -2.32 41.08
C LEU A 29 -23.01 -2.65 42.07
N GLU A 30 -23.67 -1.65 42.63
CA GLU A 30 -24.80 -1.86 43.54
C GLU A 30 -25.91 -2.67 42.86
N ASN A 31 -26.27 -2.34 41.61
CA ASN A 31 -27.26 -3.08 40.82
C ASN A 31 -26.87 -4.55 40.64
N VAL A 32 -25.59 -4.83 40.34
CA VAL A 32 -25.09 -6.20 40.23
C VAL A 32 -25.22 -6.94 41.56
N ILE A 33 -24.92 -6.30 42.69
CA ILE A 33 -25.07 -6.87 44.02
C ILE A 33 -26.55 -7.14 44.35
N ARG A 34 -27.43 -6.18 44.08
CA ARG A 34 -28.88 -6.31 44.31
C ARG A 34 -29.47 -7.49 43.55
N ILE A 35 -29.04 -7.69 42.30
CA ILE A 35 -29.41 -8.87 41.51
C ILE A 35 -28.89 -10.15 42.17
N ALA A 36 -27.62 -10.16 42.60
CA ALA A 36 -26.99 -11.33 43.20
C ALA A 36 -27.66 -11.80 44.50
N ILE A 37 -28.20 -10.87 45.31
CA ILE A 37 -28.92 -11.19 46.56
C ILE A 37 -30.45 -11.18 46.41
N ALA A 38 -30.98 -11.02 45.19
CA ALA A 38 -32.41 -10.91 44.90
C ALA A 38 -33.13 -9.81 45.73
N LYS A 39 -32.47 -8.67 45.95
CA LYS A 39 -32.99 -7.55 46.76
C LYS A 39 -32.99 -6.24 45.97
N PRO A 40 -34.06 -5.95 45.22
CA PRO A 40 -34.10 -4.80 44.31
C PRO A 40 -34.15 -3.43 45.02
N GLN A 41 -34.58 -3.37 46.29
CA GLN A 41 -34.77 -2.13 47.03
C GLN A 41 -34.40 -2.30 48.52
N GLY A 42 -34.20 -1.17 49.20
CA GLY A 42 -33.87 -1.11 50.63
C GLY A 42 -32.37 -1.24 50.93
N ASP A 43 -32.02 -1.04 52.20
CA ASP A 43 -30.64 -1.08 52.70
C ASP A 43 -30.03 -2.47 52.54
N ILE A 44 -28.75 -2.52 52.18
CA ILE A 44 -27.97 -3.77 52.07
C ILE A 44 -27.09 -3.90 53.31
N PHE A 45 -27.17 -5.04 53.99
CA PHE A 45 -26.38 -5.33 55.20
C PHE A 45 -25.28 -6.38 54.94
N PRO A 46 -24.15 -6.33 55.68
CA PRO A 46 -23.02 -7.25 55.46
C PRO A 46 -23.38 -8.74 55.54
N GLU A 47 -24.37 -9.13 56.36
CA GLU A 47 -24.79 -10.52 56.51
C GLU A 47 -25.42 -11.08 55.23
N GLU A 48 -26.08 -10.22 54.46
CA GLU A 48 -26.75 -10.60 53.20
C GLU A 48 -25.72 -10.93 52.09
N LEU A 49 -24.55 -10.29 52.16
CA LEU A 49 -23.45 -10.45 51.20
C LEU A 49 -22.62 -11.71 51.43
N GLN A 50 -22.74 -12.34 52.60
CA GLN A 50 -21.97 -13.54 52.97
C GLN A 50 -22.26 -14.75 52.08
N SER A 51 -23.42 -14.78 51.43
CA SER A 51 -23.84 -15.86 50.53
C SER A 51 -23.12 -15.82 49.17
N ILE A 52 -22.58 -14.66 48.77
CA ILE A 52 -21.98 -14.48 47.46
C ILE A 52 -20.59 -15.13 47.41
N LYS A 53 -20.49 -16.21 46.63
CA LYS A 53 -19.21 -16.89 46.33
C LYS A 53 -18.67 -16.58 44.95
N LYS A 54 -19.54 -16.13 44.03
CA LYS A 54 -19.18 -15.78 42.66
C LYS A 54 -19.91 -14.51 42.27
N LEU A 55 -19.21 -13.58 41.65
CA LEU A 55 -19.79 -12.34 41.15
C LEU A 55 -19.27 -12.07 39.74
N ASN A 56 -20.20 -11.92 38.79
CA ASN A 56 -19.89 -11.45 37.45
C ASN A 56 -20.46 -10.05 37.26
N ALA A 57 -19.56 -9.09 37.06
CA ALA A 57 -19.86 -7.70 36.84
C ALA A 57 -19.03 -7.14 35.66
N GLY A 58 -18.71 -7.98 34.66
CA GLY A 58 -17.99 -7.54 33.47
C GLY A 58 -18.88 -6.76 32.49
N GLY A 59 -18.33 -5.74 31.83
CA GLY A 59 -19.06 -4.92 30.85
C GLY A 59 -20.21 -4.14 31.46
N LYS A 60 -20.03 -3.59 32.66
CA LYS A 60 -21.08 -2.90 33.45
C LYS A 60 -20.77 -1.43 33.70
N ASP A 61 -19.77 -0.89 33.04
CA ASP A 61 -19.32 0.51 33.23
C ASP A 61 -19.02 0.84 34.69
N ILE A 62 -18.50 -0.13 35.45
CA ILE A 62 -18.13 0.05 36.86
C ILE A 62 -16.82 0.84 36.94
N SER A 63 -16.77 1.83 37.83
CA SER A 63 -15.62 2.70 38.07
C SER A 63 -15.06 2.57 39.48
N SER A 64 -15.89 2.21 40.46
CA SER A 64 -15.51 2.02 41.86
C SER A 64 -15.94 0.67 42.41
N LEU A 65 -15.04 0.04 43.17
CA LEU A 65 -15.27 -1.22 43.87
C LEU A 65 -15.69 -1.05 45.34
N LYS A 66 -15.92 0.18 45.80
CA LYS A 66 -16.31 0.42 47.20
C LYS A 66 -17.60 -0.33 47.55
N GLY A 67 -17.57 -1.06 48.66
CA GLY A 67 -18.63 -1.96 49.11
C GLY A 67 -18.33 -3.43 48.81
N ILE A 68 -17.38 -3.73 47.91
CA ILE A 68 -17.01 -5.12 47.59
C ILE A 68 -16.27 -5.81 48.76
N GLU A 69 -15.65 -5.05 49.66
CA GLU A 69 -14.88 -5.56 50.80
C GLU A 69 -15.70 -6.44 51.75
N TYR A 70 -17.04 -6.31 51.74
CA TYR A 70 -17.96 -7.10 52.56
C TYR A 70 -18.26 -8.50 51.97
N LEU A 71 -17.85 -8.80 50.74
CA LEU A 71 -18.04 -10.11 50.10
C LEU A 71 -16.95 -11.10 50.53
N VAL A 72 -16.76 -11.29 51.84
CA VAL A 72 -15.62 -12.03 52.42
C VAL A 72 -15.57 -13.52 52.05
N ASN A 73 -16.66 -14.07 51.49
CA ASN A 73 -16.74 -15.45 51.01
C ASN A 73 -16.53 -15.61 49.49
N LEU A 74 -16.17 -14.54 48.79
CA LEU A 74 -15.98 -14.53 47.35
C LEU A 74 -14.79 -15.40 46.93
N GLU A 75 -15.05 -16.31 45.98
CA GLU A 75 -14.05 -17.21 45.39
C GLU A 75 -13.75 -16.87 43.92
N GLU A 76 -14.71 -16.24 43.22
CA GLU A 76 -14.61 -15.87 41.82
C GLU A 76 -15.19 -14.47 41.58
N LEU A 77 -14.38 -13.59 40.99
CA LEU A 77 -14.74 -12.21 40.71
C LEU A 77 -14.37 -11.86 39.26
N LEU A 78 -15.38 -11.59 38.44
CA LEU A 78 -15.23 -11.21 37.05
C LEU A 78 -15.62 -9.73 36.87
N LEU A 79 -14.63 -8.89 36.56
CA LEU A 79 -14.73 -7.43 36.47
C LEU A 79 -14.19 -6.91 35.13
N SER A 80 -14.13 -7.76 34.11
CA SER A 80 -13.55 -7.40 32.81
C SER A 80 -14.36 -6.33 32.07
N GLU A 81 -13.70 -5.52 31.24
CA GLU A 81 -14.34 -4.49 30.41
C GLU A 81 -15.11 -3.46 31.25
N ASN A 82 -14.43 -2.85 32.22
CA ASN A 82 -14.95 -1.77 33.06
C ASN A 82 -13.97 -0.59 33.08
N ASN A 83 -14.21 0.42 33.91
CA ASN A 83 -13.39 1.63 34.04
C ASN A 83 -12.68 1.68 35.41
N ILE A 84 -12.34 0.51 35.97
CA ILE A 84 -11.78 0.39 37.32
C ILE A 84 -10.33 0.86 37.32
N LYS A 85 -9.99 1.71 38.28
CA LYS A 85 -8.61 2.14 38.56
C LYS A 85 -8.11 1.64 39.91
N ASP A 86 -8.95 1.76 40.93
CA ASP A 86 -8.64 1.38 42.30
C ASP A 86 -9.21 0.01 42.64
N ILE A 87 -8.30 -0.92 42.96
CA ILE A 87 -8.64 -2.27 43.42
C ILE A 87 -8.32 -2.48 44.91
N SER A 88 -8.03 -1.43 45.67
CA SER A 88 -7.83 -1.52 47.12
C SER A 88 -8.99 -2.19 47.88
N PRO A 89 -10.28 -2.07 47.46
CA PRO A 89 -11.38 -2.74 48.17
C PRO A 89 -11.30 -4.28 48.16
N ILE A 90 -10.57 -4.90 47.22
CA ILE A 90 -10.46 -6.37 47.17
C ILE A 90 -9.35 -6.95 48.06
N THR A 91 -8.54 -6.12 48.73
CA THR A 91 -7.37 -6.56 49.54
C THR A 91 -7.72 -7.61 50.60
N GLY A 92 -8.93 -7.53 51.17
CA GLY A 92 -9.40 -8.44 52.22
C GLY A 92 -10.00 -9.77 51.74
N LEU A 93 -10.21 -9.95 50.43
CA LEU A 93 -10.98 -11.06 49.85
C LEU A 93 -10.13 -12.34 49.70
N LYS A 94 -9.57 -12.82 50.81
CA LYS A 94 -8.55 -13.90 50.86
C LYS A 94 -9.02 -15.26 50.34
N LYS A 95 -10.32 -15.46 50.10
CA LYS A 95 -10.88 -16.70 49.52
C LYS A 95 -10.89 -16.69 47.99
N LEU A 96 -10.54 -15.58 47.35
CA LEU A 96 -10.46 -15.47 45.89
C LEU A 96 -9.51 -16.51 45.31
N LYS A 97 -10.01 -17.23 44.30
CA LYS A 97 -9.30 -18.24 43.50
C LYS A 97 -9.20 -17.81 42.04
N TYR A 98 -10.19 -17.07 41.55
CA TYR A 98 -10.27 -16.62 40.16
C TYR A 98 -10.61 -15.13 40.15
N LEU A 99 -9.74 -14.34 39.53
CA LEU A 99 -9.93 -12.89 39.40
C LEU A 99 -9.69 -12.48 37.95
N ASN A 100 -10.69 -11.86 37.34
CA ASN A 100 -10.58 -11.30 36.00
C ASN A 100 -10.79 -9.78 36.06
N LEU A 101 -9.73 -9.04 35.72
CA LEU A 101 -9.67 -7.59 35.66
C LEU A 101 -9.26 -7.12 34.24
N TRP A 102 -9.39 -7.99 33.23
CA TRP A 102 -9.05 -7.68 31.84
C TRP A 102 -9.75 -6.39 31.36
N LYS A 103 -9.02 -5.54 30.62
CA LYS A 103 -9.56 -4.31 29.99
C LYS A 103 -10.20 -3.37 31.02
N ASN A 104 -9.34 -2.81 31.87
CA ASN A 104 -9.65 -1.76 32.85
C ASN A 104 -8.54 -0.68 32.78
N ASN A 105 -8.47 0.21 33.77
CA ASN A 105 -7.48 1.29 33.84
C ASN A 105 -6.56 1.15 35.08
N ILE A 106 -6.22 -0.09 35.44
CA ILE A 106 -5.48 -0.40 36.67
C ILE A 106 -3.98 -0.18 36.43
N SER A 107 -3.33 0.56 37.32
CA SER A 107 -1.87 0.73 37.33
C SER A 107 -1.20 0.19 38.60
N ASP A 108 -1.91 0.25 39.73
CA ASP A 108 -1.46 -0.26 41.02
C ASP A 108 -2.13 -1.60 41.35
N ILE A 109 -1.32 -2.64 41.45
CA ILE A 109 -1.76 -4.00 41.83
C ILE A 109 -1.30 -4.42 43.22
N THR A 110 -0.76 -3.52 44.04
CA THR A 110 -0.38 -3.81 45.44
C THR A 110 -1.47 -4.48 46.27
N PRO A 111 -2.79 -4.20 46.08
CA PRO A 111 -3.87 -4.89 46.79
C PRO A 111 -3.89 -6.42 46.59
N LEU A 112 -3.30 -6.94 45.52
CA LEU A 112 -3.30 -8.37 45.20
C LEU A 112 -2.32 -9.18 46.06
N GLY A 113 -1.32 -8.55 46.70
CA GLY A 113 -0.18 -9.26 47.31
C GLY A 113 -0.52 -10.27 48.41
N ASN A 114 -1.68 -10.13 49.03
CA ASN A 114 -2.13 -11.04 50.10
C ASN A 114 -3.17 -12.08 49.62
N LEU A 115 -3.54 -12.08 48.34
CA LEU A 115 -4.54 -12.99 47.76
C LEU A 115 -3.90 -14.34 47.37
N THR A 116 -3.21 -14.96 48.32
CA THR A 116 -2.37 -16.17 48.12
C THR A 116 -3.14 -17.43 47.70
N ASN A 117 -4.48 -17.39 47.67
CA ASN A 117 -5.33 -18.47 47.18
C ASN A 117 -5.66 -18.38 45.68
N LEU A 118 -5.23 -17.31 45.00
CA LEU A 118 -5.43 -17.14 43.57
C LEU A 118 -4.79 -18.30 42.79
N LYS A 119 -5.57 -18.84 41.86
CA LYS A 119 -5.20 -19.89 40.90
C LYS A 119 -5.17 -19.37 39.47
N SER A 120 -6.04 -18.41 39.15
CA SER A 120 -6.07 -17.72 37.87
C SER A 120 -6.22 -16.22 38.10
N LEU A 121 -5.39 -15.45 37.42
CA LEU A 121 -5.42 -14.00 37.45
C LEU A 121 -5.31 -13.46 36.02
N ASP A 122 -6.28 -12.66 35.62
CA ASP A 122 -6.30 -11.97 34.33
C ASP A 122 -6.21 -10.46 34.54
N LEU A 123 -5.12 -9.87 34.07
CA LEU A 123 -4.79 -8.45 34.15
C LEU A 123 -4.46 -7.88 32.76
N ASP A 124 -4.81 -8.59 31.67
CA ASP A 124 -4.54 -8.13 30.31
C ASP A 124 -5.17 -6.73 30.07
N SER A 125 -4.54 -5.93 29.20
CA SER A 125 -5.07 -4.63 28.77
C SER A 125 -5.35 -3.68 29.94
N ASN A 126 -4.32 -3.38 30.72
CA ASN A 126 -4.34 -2.40 31.81
C ASN A 126 -3.13 -1.45 31.67
N GLU A 127 -2.78 -0.71 32.72
CA GLU A 127 -1.68 0.25 32.74
C GLU A 127 -0.55 -0.14 33.71
N ILE A 128 -0.39 -1.44 33.96
CA ILE A 128 0.50 -1.98 34.98
C ILE A 128 1.95 -1.91 34.50
N SER A 129 2.85 -1.38 35.34
CA SER A 129 4.30 -1.41 35.10
C SER A 129 5.06 -2.19 36.18
N ASN A 130 4.56 -2.20 37.42
CA ASN A 130 5.17 -2.84 38.57
C ASN A 130 4.39 -4.11 38.96
N VAL A 131 5.06 -5.26 38.92
CA VAL A 131 4.46 -6.57 39.23
C VAL A 131 4.93 -7.18 40.56
N ASN A 132 5.55 -6.39 41.45
CA ASN A 132 6.06 -6.88 42.74
C ASN A 132 4.98 -7.53 43.62
N ALA A 133 3.73 -7.06 43.52
CA ALA A 133 2.61 -7.61 44.28
C ALA A 133 2.30 -9.07 43.91
N LEU A 134 2.80 -9.57 42.77
CA LEU A 134 2.58 -10.97 42.36
C LEU A 134 3.58 -11.93 43.01
N GLN A 135 4.65 -11.41 43.63
CA GLN A 135 5.63 -12.23 44.31
C GLN A 135 4.96 -13.05 45.41
N GLY A 136 5.20 -14.37 45.43
CA GLY A 136 4.65 -15.26 46.45
C GLY A 136 3.21 -15.73 46.24
N LEU A 137 2.54 -15.38 45.13
CA LEU A 137 1.25 -15.94 44.73
C LEU A 137 1.39 -17.38 44.17
N ASN A 138 2.05 -18.25 44.94
CA ASN A 138 2.59 -19.54 44.50
C ASN A 138 1.52 -20.58 44.12
N LYS A 139 0.23 -20.31 44.33
CA LYS A 139 -0.88 -21.16 43.88
C LYS A 139 -1.38 -20.81 42.47
N LEU A 140 -0.86 -19.74 41.86
CA LEU A 140 -1.20 -19.37 40.50
C LEU A 140 -0.78 -20.47 39.52
N LYS A 141 -1.74 -20.88 38.70
CA LYS A 141 -1.57 -21.77 37.55
C LYS A 141 -1.70 -21.02 36.23
N ALA A 142 -2.48 -19.93 36.20
CA ALA A 142 -2.65 -19.09 35.03
C ALA A 142 -2.50 -17.61 35.38
N LEU A 143 -1.65 -16.91 34.62
CA LEU A 143 -1.42 -15.47 34.76
C LEU A 143 -1.42 -14.82 33.38
N ARG A 144 -2.26 -13.81 33.20
CA ARG A 144 -2.28 -12.96 32.00
C ARG A 144 -2.00 -11.51 32.38
N LEU A 145 -1.00 -10.93 31.73
CA LEU A 145 -0.43 -9.60 31.95
C LEU A 145 -0.07 -8.89 30.64
N GLY A 146 -0.59 -9.35 29.51
CA GLY A 146 -0.34 -8.74 28.21
C GLY A 146 -1.02 -7.39 28.01
N SER A 147 -0.56 -6.62 27.03
CA SER A 147 -0.98 -5.23 26.81
C SER A 147 -0.90 -4.38 28.08
N ASN A 148 0.28 -4.34 28.67
CA ASN A 148 0.59 -3.51 29.84
C ASN A 148 1.90 -2.74 29.57
N LYS A 149 2.50 -2.18 30.62
CA LYS A 149 3.75 -1.40 30.57
C LYS A 149 4.87 -2.11 31.34
N VAL A 150 4.82 -3.44 31.45
CA VAL A 150 5.77 -4.24 32.24
C VAL A 150 7.11 -4.35 31.51
N THR A 151 8.19 -4.12 32.23
CA THR A 151 9.57 -4.31 31.76
C THR A 151 10.33 -5.33 32.59
N ASN A 152 10.08 -5.37 33.90
CA ASN A 152 10.76 -6.24 34.85
C ASN A 152 9.81 -7.33 35.36
N ILE A 153 10.18 -8.59 35.12
CA ILE A 153 9.42 -9.78 35.55
C ILE A 153 10.12 -10.61 36.63
N ASN A 154 11.15 -10.07 37.30
CA ASN A 154 11.83 -10.74 38.42
C ASN A 154 10.88 -11.27 39.51
N PRO A 155 9.79 -10.57 39.89
CA PRO A 155 8.83 -11.08 40.86
C PRO A 155 8.18 -12.42 40.50
N LEU A 156 8.13 -12.77 39.20
CA LEU A 156 7.52 -14.00 38.70
C LEU A 156 8.39 -15.25 38.94
N SER A 157 9.68 -15.08 39.24
CA SER A 157 10.64 -16.19 39.46
C SER A 157 10.25 -17.18 40.56
N THR A 158 9.32 -16.81 41.44
CA THR A 158 8.84 -17.67 42.53
C THR A 158 7.60 -18.50 42.18
N LEU A 159 6.96 -18.23 41.04
CA LEU A 159 5.66 -18.80 40.66
C LEU A 159 5.80 -20.19 40.02
N ASN A 160 6.46 -21.12 40.71
CA ASN A 160 6.88 -22.43 40.20
C ASN A 160 5.74 -23.42 39.84
N ASN A 161 4.47 -23.04 40.09
CA ASN A 161 3.28 -23.83 39.72
C ASN A 161 2.55 -23.28 38.49
N LEU A 162 3.10 -22.24 37.86
CA LEU A 162 2.47 -21.57 36.73
C LEU A 162 2.51 -22.47 35.49
N GLU A 163 1.33 -22.79 34.95
CA GLU A 163 1.16 -23.65 33.78
C GLU A 163 0.94 -22.83 32.51
N ASN A 164 0.27 -21.67 32.64
CA ASN A 164 -0.07 -20.76 31.54
C ASN A 164 0.37 -19.33 31.87
N LEU A 165 1.30 -18.79 31.08
CA LEU A 165 1.79 -17.42 31.24
C LEU A 165 1.63 -16.63 29.95
N SER A 166 1.00 -15.47 30.06
CA SER A 166 0.79 -14.54 28.95
C SER A 166 1.29 -13.15 29.32
N LEU A 167 2.29 -12.65 28.57
CA LEU A 167 3.01 -11.39 28.77
C LEU A 167 3.14 -10.60 27.46
N TRP A 168 2.27 -10.86 26.49
CA TRP A 168 2.34 -10.25 25.15
C TRP A 168 2.18 -8.72 25.18
N SER A 169 2.74 -7.99 24.21
CA SER A 169 2.61 -6.52 24.11
C SER A 169 3.00 -5.81 25.40
N ASN A 170 4.24 -6.01 25.82
CA ASN A 170 4.90 -5.31 26.92
C ASN A 170 6.25 -4.75 26.39
N LYS A 171 7.17 -4.43 27.30
CA LYS A 171 8.54 -3.97 26.96
C LYS A 171 9.59 -4.83 27.65
N ILE A 172 9.37 -6.14 27.66
CA ILE A 172 10.24 -7.11 28.33
C ILE A 172 11.41 -7.45 27.40
N SER A 173 12.63 -7.40 27.91
CA SER A 173 13.83 -7.85 27.21
C SER A 173 14.52 -9.01 27.93
N ASP A 174 14.51 -9.01 29.27
CA ASP A 174 15.09 -10.07 30.10
C ASP A 174 14.03 -11.07 30.57
N ILE A 175 14.17 -12.32 30.14
CA ILE A 175 13.31 -13.44 30.55
C ILE A 175 14.00 -14.46 31.46
N THR A 176 15.17 -14.13 32.02
CA THR A 176 15.89 -14.94 33.02
C THR A 176 14.99 -15.43 34.16
N PRO A 177 14.04 -14.62 34.69
CA PRO A 177 13.14 -15.06 35.76
C PRO A 177 12.28 -16.28 35.41
N LEU A 178 12.10 -16.61 34.13
CA LEU A 178 11.28 -17.74 33.70
C LEU A 178 12.02 -19.09 33.74
N ARG A 179 13.35 -19.08 33.88
CA ARG A 179 14.23 -20.25 33.74
C ARG A 179 13.80 -21.47 34.55
N ASP A 180 13.32 -21.23 35.77
CA ASP A 180 13.03 -22.30 36.73
C ASP A 180 11.53 -22.65 36.83
N ILE A 181 10.67 -22.00 36.03
CA ILE A 181 9.21 -22.25 36.01
C ILE A 181 8.88 -23.45 35.12
N LYS A 182 9.39 -24.63 35.50
CA LYS A 182 9.31 -25.87 34.72
C LYS A 182 7.89 -26.43 34.55
N SER A 183 6.92 -25.89 35.28
CA SER A 183 5.49 -26.23 35.14
C SER A 183 4.85 -25.65 33.88
N LEU A 184 5.49 -24.70 33.20
CA LEU A 184 4.91 -24.03 32.03
C LEU A 184 4.58 -25.02 30.91
N THR A 185 3.34 -24.94 30.44
CA THR A 185 2.81 -25.67 29.29
C THR A 185 2.48 -24.73 28.12
N GLU A 186 2.11 -23.48 28.44
CA GLU A 186 1.88 -22.41 27.47
C GLU A 186 2.57 -21.11 27.89
N LEU A 187 3.37 -20.56 26.98
CA LEU A 187 4.08 -19.30 27.18
C LEU A 187 3.85 -18.35 26.00
N ARG A 188 3.29 -17.17 26.26
CA ARG A 188 3.05 -16.12 25.26
C ARG A 188 3.83 -14.86 25.62
N LEU A 189 4.79 -14.50 24.77
CA LEU A 189 5.72 -13.38 24.93
C LEU A 189 5.79 -12.52 23.66
N ALA A 190 4.80 -12.62 22.77
CA ALA A 190 4.77 -11.86 21.52
C ALA A 190 4.77 -10.34 21.74
N TYR A 191 5.33 -9.56 20.81
CA TYR A 191 5.39 -8.09 20.89
C TYR A 191 6.11 -7.62 22.16
N ASN A 192 7.37 -8.01 22.29
CA ASN A 192 8.28 -7.57 23.35
C ASN A 192 9.63 -7.20 22.71
N GLU A 193 10.68 -7.04 23.53
CA GLU A 193 12.03 -6.66 23.08
C GLU A 193 13.05 -7.77 23.38
N ILE A 194 12.62 -9.03 23.32
CA ILE A 194 13.43 -10.20 23.69
C ILE A 194 14.41 -10.53 22.57
N GLU A 195 15.67 -10.76 22.94
CA GLU A 195 16.73 -11.22 22.05
C GLU A 195 17.25 -12.60 22.49
N ASP A 196 17.58 -12.73 23.78
CA ASP A 196 18.06 -13.98 24.37
C ASP A 196 16.91 -14.85 24.91
N ILE A 197 16.80 -16.07 24.37
CA ILE A 197 15.86 -17.10 24.83
C ILE A 197 16.53 -18.29 25.52
N SER A 198 17.83 -18.20 25.86
CA SER A 198 18.57 -19.20 26.62
C SER A 198 17.90 -19.61 27.95
N PRO A 199 17.16 -18.74 28.67
CA PRO A 199 16.45 -19.16 29.87
C PRO A 199 15.40 -20.26 29.63
N LEU A 200 14.93 -20.45 28.39
CA LEU A 200 13.86 -21.39 28.08
C LEU A 200 14.33 -22.85 27.91
N VAL A 201 15.65 -23.11 27.84
CA VAL A 201 16.25 -24.39 27.43
C VAL A 201 15.79 -25.63 28.21
N ASN A 202 15.33 -25.46 29.45
CA ASN A 202 14.90 -26.55 30.33
C ASN A 202 13.39 -26.61 30.59
N LEU A 203 12.59 -25.82 29.87
CA LEU A 203 11.13 -25.78 30.04
C LEU A 203 10.42 -26.90 29.26
N ASN A 204 10.83 -28.14 29.54
CA ASN A 204 10.48 -29.33 28.77
C ASN A 204 8.98 -29.69 28.75
N ASN A 205 8.15 -29.06 29.60
CA ASN A 205 6.70 -29.26 29.61
C ASN A 205 5.95 -28.32 28.65
N LEU A 206 6.66 -27.43 27.95
CA LEU A 206 6.04 -26.52 26.99
C LEU A 206 5.44 -27.28 25.80
N HIS A 207 4.16 -26.99 25.54
CA HIS A 207 3.43 -27.47 24.37
C HIS A 207 3.19 -26.34 23.37
N THR A 208 3.03 -25.11 23.85
CA THR A 208 2.79 -23.93 23.01
C THR A 208 3.70 -22.80 23.43
N ILE A 209 4.44 -22.24 22.48
CA ILE A 209 5.23 -21.03 22.67
C ILE A 209 4.91 -20.01 21.58
N ASN A 210 4.70 -18.75 21.99
CA ASN A 210 4.50 -17.63 21.09
C ASN A 210 5.51 -16.52 21.40
N LEU A 211 6.45 -16.31 20.49
CA LEU A 211 7.55 -15.35 20.55
C LEU A 211 7.54 -14.40 19.33
N ASN A 212 6.40 -14.25 18.65
CA ASN A 212 6.28 -13.36 17.49
C ASN A 212 6.70 -11.93 17.83
N SER A 213 7.24 -11.19 16.86
CA SER A 213 7.52 -9.76 16.98
C SER A 213 8.44 -9.47 18.19
N ASN A 214 9.63 -10.05 18.15
CA ASN A 214 10.73 -9.84 19.09
C ASN A 214 12.01 -9.55 18.27
N LYS A 215 13.18 -9.66 18.88
CA LYS A 215 14.50 -9.45 18.26
C LYS A 215 15.32 -10.73 18.25
N ILE A 216 14.66 -11.90 18.19
CA ILE A 216 15.31 -13.20 18.34
C ILE A 216 16.04 -13.58 17.06
N ILE A 217 17.26 -14.09 17.20
CA ILE A 217 18.06 -14.63 16.09
C ILE A 217 18.36 -16.11 16.37
N ASP A 218 18.87 -16.43 17.56
CA ASP A 218 19.21 -17.79 17.96
C ASP A 218 18.01 -18.51 18.58
N ILE A 219 17.61 -19.63 17.97
CA ILE A 219 16.57 -20.52 18.49
C ILE A 219 17.10 -21.87 18.99
N SER A 220 18.41 -22.02 19.15
CA SER A 220 19.05 -23.21 19.74
C SER A 220 18.44 -23.63 21.08
N PRO A 221 18.01 -22.72 21.99
CA PRO A 221 17.40 -23.12 23.26
C PRO A 221 16.06 -23.87 23.10
N LEU A 222 15.40 -23.80 21.94
CA LEU A 222 14.16 -24.52 21.69
C LEU A 222 14.39 -25.97 21.26
N GLY A 223 15.61 -26.34 20.86
CA GLY A 223 15.86 -27.59 20.12
C GLY A 223 15.61 -28.87 20.90
N ASP A 224 15.68 -28.83 22.23
CA ASP A 224 15.43 -29.98 23.10
C ASP A 224 14.05 -29.97 23.77
N LEU A 225 13.19 -28.97 23.45
CA LEU A 225 11.83 -28.87 23.96
C LEU A 225 10.86 -29.79 23.19
N ILE A 226 11.13 -31.09 23.22
CA ILE A 226 10.52 -32.13 22.37
C ILE A 226 8.99 -32.29 22.50
N ASN A 227 8.38 -31.71 23.55
CA ASN A 227 6.93 -31.72 23.76
C ASN A 227 6.20 -30.59 23.03
N LEU A 228 6.92 -29.66 22.40
CA LEU A 228 6.30 -28.57 21.63
C LEU A 228 5.38 -29.12 20.53
N ARG A 229 4.19 -28.51 20.47
CA ARG A 229 3.15 -28.76 19.46
C ARG A 229 2.92 -27.56 18.56
N LYS A 230 3.11 -26.35 19.10
CA LYS A 230 2.86 -25.09 18.42
C LYS A 230 3.98 -24.09 18.73
N ILE A 231 4.62 -23.59 17.68
CA ILE A 231 5.65 -22.56 17.75
C ILE A 231 5.25 -21.40 16.85
N TYR A 232 5.27 -20.20 17.41
CA TYR A 232 5.06 -18.95 16.68
C TYR A 232 6.27 -18.05 16.89
N LEU A 233 6.99 -17.75 15.80
CA LEU A 233 8.26 -17.01 15.78
C LEU A 233 8.28 -15.95 14.65
N MET A 234 7.10 -15.52 14.17
CA MET A 234 6.99 -14.53 13.09
C MET A 234 7.63 -13.20 13.47
N ASN A 235 8.11 -12.41 12.50
CA ASN A 235 8.70 -11.08 12.73
C ASN A 235 9.87 -11.12 13.73
N ASN A 236 10.94 -11.84 13.39
CA ASN A 236 12.19 -11.91 14.15
C ASN A 236 13.37 -11.80 13.17
N GLY A 237 14.59 -12.10 13.62
CA GLY A 237 15.80 -12.11 12.80
C GLY A 237 16.37 -13.51 12.56
N ILE A 238 15.53 -14.55 12.62
CA ILE A 238 15.96 -15.95 12.58
C ILE A 238 16.46 -16.32 11.18
N ASN A 239 17.59 -17.01 11.09
CA ASN A 239 18.14 -17.54 9.84
C ASN A 239 18.39 -19.05 9.90
N ASP A 240 18.78 -19.58 11.06
CA ASP A 240 19.00 -21.01 11.29
C ASP A 240 17.81 -21.65 12.01
N ILE A 241 17.21 -22.66 11.37
CA ILE A 241 16.12 -23.47 11.93
C ILE A 241 16.47 -24.94 12.15
N ILE A 242 17.74 -25.32 12.03
CA ILE A 242 18.24 -26.66 12.38
C ILE A 242 17.83 -27.09 13.80
N PRO A 243 17.79 -26.22 14.82
CA PRO A 243 17.32 -26.59 16.15
C PRO A 243 15.92 -27.23 16.18
N LEU A 244 15.05 -26.91 15.22
CA LEU A 244 13.69 -27.46 15.16
C LEU A 244 13.64 -28.94 14.76
N SER A 245 14.72 -29.51 14.22
CA SER A 245 14.77 -30.85 13.63
C SER A 245 14.39 -32.00 14.56
N LYS A 246 14.56 -31.83 15.87
CA LYS A 246 14.22 -32.84 16.89
C LYS A 246 12.75 -32.77 17.34
N LEU A 247 12.01 -31.73 16.98
CA LEU A 247 10.66 -31.46 17.50
C LEU A 247 9.59 -32.27 16.76
N ILE A 248 9.75 -33.58 16.69
CA ILE A 248 8.94 -34.50 15.87
C ILE A 248 7.44 -34.53 16.20
N GLN A 249 7.04 -33.98 17.35
CA GLN A 249 5.65 -33.89 17.78
C GLN A 249 4.97 -32.57 17.35
N ILE A 250 5.72 -31.65 16.74
CA ILE A 250 5.22 -30.35 16.32
C ILE A 250 4.12 -30.48 15.26
N GLU A 251 3.06 -29.69 15.42
CA GLU A 251 1.92 -29.68 14.50
C GLU A 251 1.77 -28.34 13.78
N ARG A 252 2.24 -27.24 14.38
CA ARG A 252 2.11 -25.89 13.83
C ARG A 252 3.39 -25.10 14.03
N ILE A 253 3.91 -24.56 12.95
CA ILE A 253 5.06 -23.65 12.94
C ILE A 253 4.66 -22.40 12.15
N ARG A 254 4.91 -21.23 12.73
CA ARG A 254 4.87 -19.96 12.01
C ARG A 254 6.20 -19.23 12.14
N LEU A 255 6.83 -18.95 10.99
CA LEU A 255 8.16 -18.38 10.84
C LEU A 255 8.17 -17.23 9.81
N ASP A 256 7.01 -16.65 9.53
CA ASP A 256 6.88 -15.55 8.57
C ASP A 256 7.73 -14.34 8.94
N ASN A 257 8.24 -13.61 7.95
CA ASN A 257 9.03 -12.38 8.12
C ASN A 257 10.25 -12.61 9.03
N ASN A 258 11.16 -13.45 8.54
CA ASN A 258 12.47 -13.75 9.13
C ASN A 258 13.54 -13.67 8.02
N LYS A 259 14.72 -14.24 8.24
CA LYS A 259 15.86 -14.26 7.30
C LYS A 259 16.26 -15.70 6.94
N ILE A 260 15.28 -16.59 6.82
CA ILE A 260 15.51 -18.03 6.62
C ILE A 260 15.81 -18.26 5.14
N THR A 261 16.87 -19.00 4.87
CA THR A 261 17.27 -19.45 3.52
C THR A 261 17.24 -20.97 3.38
N ASP A 262 17.67 -21.70 4.42
CA ASP A 262 17.72 -23.16 4.46
C ASP A 262 16.65 -23.72 5.41
N ILE A 263 15.82 -24.63 4.90
CA ILE A 263 14.74 -25.28 5.67
C ILE A 263 14.97 -26.77 5.98
N LYS A 264 16.21 -27.28 5.88
CA LYS A 264 16.55 -28.69 6.21
C LYS A 264 16.16 -29.10 7.62
N GLY A 265 16.10 -28.14 8.56
CA GLY A 265 15.59 -28.35 9.92
C GLY A 265 14.15 -28.89 9.97
N LEU A 266 13.37 -28.77 8.89
CA LEU A 266 11.97 -29.21 8.84
C LEU A 266 11.77 -30.65 8.30
N ALA A 267 12.79 -31.26 7.69
CA ALA A 267 12.64 -32.45 6.84
C ALA A 267 11.97 -33.66 7.52
N ASN A 268 12.13 -33.79 8.85
CA ASN A 268 11.64 -34.93 9.62
C ASN A 268 10.36 -34.66 10.41
N LEU A 269 9.74 -33.49 10.25
CA LEU A 269 8.58 -33.05 11.05
C LEU A 269 7.25 -33.62 10.52
N LYS A 270 7.14 -34.95 10.49
CA LYS A 270 6.03 -35.68 9.84
C LYS A 270 4.64 -35.43 10.44
N ASN A 271 4.55 -34.83 11.62
CA ASN A 271 3.28 -34.46 12.27
C ASN A 271 2.83 -33.02 11.99
N LEU A 272 3.62 -32.25 11.26
CA LEU A 272 3.32 -30.86 10.92
C LEU A 272 2.08 -30.79 10.02
N LYS A 273 1.14 -29.94 10.42
CA LYS A 273 -0.16 -29.71 9.74
C LYS A 273 -0.26 -28.29 9.19
N LEU A 274 0.40 -27.32 9.82
CA LEU A 274 0.43 -25.93 9.41
C LEU A 274 1.87 -25.41 9.44
N LEU A 275 2.32 -24.88 8.31
CA LEU A 275 3.62 -24.25 8.14
C LEU A 275 3.44 -22.92 7.42
N THR A 276 3.96 -21.85 8.02
CA THR A 276 4.03 -20.53 7.38
C THR A 276 5.46 -20.02 7.43
N LEU A 277 5.96 -19.64 6.26
CA LEU A 277 7.34 -19.24 5.98
C LEU A 277 7.35 -18.03 5.03
N SER A 278 6.26 -17.27 4.96
CA SER A 278 6.17 -16.13 4.05
C SER A 278 7.19 -15.04 4.39
N LYS A 279 7.63 -14.25 3.42
CA LYS A 279 8.60 -13.16 3.61
C LYS A 279 9.92 -13.67 4.24
N ASN A 280 10.56 -14.60 3.55
CA ASN A 280 11.90 -15.10 3.85
C ASN A 280 12.72 -15.09 2.56
N GLU A 281 13.90 -15.72 2.56
CA GLU A 281 14.84 -15.78 1.43
C GLU A 281 15.00 -17.24 0.96
N ILE A 282 13.89 -18.00 0.93
CA ILE A 282 13.89 -19.44 0.65
C ILE A 282 13.83 -19.67 -0.87
N SER A 283 14.74 -20.48 -1.40
CA SER A 283 14.72 -20.92 -2.80
C SER A 283 14.53 -22.43 -2.97
N ASP A 284 15.02 -23.24 -2.03
CA ASP A 284 14.91 -24.70 -2.04
C ASP A 284 13.87 -25.19 -1.02
N ILE A 285 12.77 -25.76 -1.52
CA ILE A 285 11.72 -26.37 -0.70
C ILE A 285 11.74 -27.90 -0.69
N THR A 286 12.76 -28.56 -1.27
CA THR A 286 12.89 -30.02 -1.29
C THR A 286 12.84 -30.68 0.10
N PRO A 287 13.28 -30.05 1.21
CA PRO A 287 13.11 -30.63 2.54
C PRO A 287 11.65 -30.88 2.95
N LEU A 288 10.67 -30.24 2.31
CA LEU A 288 9.25 -30.44 2.62
C LEU A 288 8.68 -31.78 2.12
N LYS A 289 9.38 -32.50 1.23
CA LYS A 289 8.87 -33.70 0.54
C LYS A 289 8.35 -34.80 1.49
N GLY A 290 8.91 -34.88 2.70
CA GLY A 290 8.53 -35.86 3.73
C GLY A 290 7.35 -35.48 4.63
N ILE A 291 6.79 -34.27 4.52
CA ILE A 291 5.81 -33.72 5.46
C ILE A 291 4.36 -33.99 4.99
N GLN A 292 3.99 -35.26 4.93
CA GLN A 292 2.77 -35.72 4.27
C GLN A 292 1.45 -35.24 4.92
N LYS A 293 1.45 -34.92 6.23
CA LYS A 293 0.26 -34.46 6.98
C LYS A 293 -0.02 -32.95 6.85
N LEU A 294 0.79 -32.23 6.07
CA LEU A 294 0.67 -30.79 5.93
C LEU A 294 -0.61 -30.44 5.18
N GLN A 295 -1.41 -29.54 5.77
CA GLN A 295 -2.71 -29.10 5.26
C GLN A 295 -2.72 -27.62 4.87
N TYR A 296 -1.88 -26.82 5.52
CA TYR A 296 -1.72 -25.39 5.28
C TYR A 296 -0.25 -25.09 5.07
N LEU A 297 0.08 -24.56 3.89
CA LEU A 297 1.42 -24.14 3.53
C LEU A 297 1.39 -22.72 2.96
N ASP A 298 2.09 -21.80 3.60
CA ASP A 298 2.27 -20.42 3.13
C ASP A 298 3.76 -20.14 2.92
N LEU A 299 4.12 -19.89 1.68
CA LEU A 299 5.48 -19.66 1.18
C LEU A 299 5.56 -18.34 0.38
N LYS A 300 4.61 -17.42 0.58
CA LYS A 300 4.56 -16.16 -0.18
C LYS A 300 5.81 -15.31 0.02
N ALA A 301 6.18 -14.49 -0.96
CA ALA A 301 7.29 -13.54 -0.85
C ALA A 301 8.60 -14.25 -0.44
N ASN A 302 9.05 -15.16 -1.30
CA ASN A 302 10.32 -15.90 -1.20
C ASN A 302 11.00 -15.90 -2.59
N GLU A 303 12.05 -16.69 -2.76
CA GLU A 303 12.83 -16.79 -4.00
C GLU A 303 12.63 -18.16 -4.68
N ILE A 304 11.46 -18.78 -4.50
CA ILE A 304 11.19 -20.14 -4.98
C ILE A 304 11.00 -20.14 -6.49
N VAL A 305 11.68 -21.07 -7.17
CA VAL A 305 11.51 -21.34 -8.60
C VAL A 305 10.86 -22.72 -8.80
N ASP A 306 11.39 -23.75 -8.12
CA ASP A 306 10.91 -25.13 -8.21
C ASP A 306 10.06 -25.50 -6.99
N ILE A 307 8.85 -25.99 -7.25
CA ILE A 307 7.92 -26.46 -6.22
C ILE A 307 7.91 -27.99 -6.02
N ASN A 308 8.83 -28.77 -6.59
CA ASN A 308 8.88 -30.23 -6.48
C ASN A 308 8.98 -30.76 -5.03
N GLY A 309 9.38 -29.91 -4.08
CA GLY A 309 9.31 -30.23 -2.65
C GLY A 309 7.90 -30.55 -2.14
N ILE A 310 6.83 -30.16 -2.84
CA ILE A 310 5.46 -30.46 -2.43
C ILE A 310 4.85 -31.72 -3.07
N GLU A 311 5.54 -32.42 -3.98
CA GLU A 311 5.02 -33.61 -4.69
C GLU A 311 4.42 -34.67 -3.74
N GLY A 312 5.06 -34.90 -2.58
CA GLY A 312 4.62 -35.91 -1.61
C GLY A 312 3.47 -35.49 -0.68
N ILE A 313 3.04 -34.23 -0.72
CA ILE A 313 2.12 -33.64 0.27
C ILE A 313 0.68 -33.63 -0.25
N ASN A 314 -0.02 -34.76 -0.14
CA ASN A 314 -1.35 -34.95 -0.78
C ASN A 314 -2.52 -34.46 0.07
N ASP A 315 -2.29 -34.10 1.34
CA ASP A 315 -3.32 -33.61 2.27
C ASP A 315 -3.45 -32.07 2.28
N LEU A 316 -2.77 -31.36 1.37
CA LEU A 316 -2.85 -29.90 1.28
C LEU A 316 -4.28 -29.45 0.97
N LEU A 317 -4.77 -28.53 1.80
CA LEU A 317 -6.06 -27.84 1.64
C LEU A 317 -5.87 -26.40 1.19
N LYS A 318 -4.79 -25.75 1.65
CA LYS A 318 -4.47 -24.36 1.35
C LYS A 318 -2.99 -24.20 1.05
N LEU A 319 -2.69 -23.63 -0.10
CA LEU A 319 -1.33 -23.40 -0.59
C LEU A 319 -1.22 -21.96 -1.10
N PHE A 320 -0.27 -21.21 -0.53
CA PHE A 320 0.02 -19.83 -0.90
C PHE A 320 1.46 -19.71 -1.36
N LEU A 321 1.65 -19.29 -2.62
CA LEU A 321 2.92 -19.23 -3.34
C LEU A 321 3.14 -17.88 -4.03
N ASP A 322 2.34 -16.87 -3.67
CA ASP A 322 2.41 -15.52 -4.25
C ASP A 322 3.81 -14.90 -4.11
N GLU A 323 4.19 -14.01 -5.02
CA GLU A 323 5.45 -13.25 -4.95
C GLU A 323 6.67 -14.18 -4.86
N ASN A 324 6.81 -15.05 -5.86
CA ASN A 324 7.96 -15.95 -6.04
C ASN A 324 8.41 -15.89 -7.52
N ASN A 325 9.31 -16.79 -7.92
CA ASN A 325 9.85 -16.87 -9.27
C ASN A 325 9.40 -18.15 -10.00
N ILE A 326 8.24 -18.71 -9.64
CA ILE A 326 7.76 -20.00 -10.14
C ILE A 326 7.32 -19.88 -11.60
N ASP A 327 7.78 -20.77 -12.46
CA ASP A 327 7.37 -20.86 -13.87
C ASP A 327 6.70 -22.20 -14.22
N ASN A 328 7.04 -23.27 -13.50
CA ASN A 328 6.49 -24.62 -13.64
C ASN A 328 5.69 -25.03 -12.39
N ILE A 329 4.47 -25.54 -12.61
CA ILE A 329 3.56 -25.99 -11.56
C ILE A 329 3.16 -27.47 -11.64
N ASP A 330 3.98 -28.32 -12.28
CA ASP A 330 3.75 -29.76 -12.44
C ASP A 330 3.55 -30.49 -11.10
N ALA A 331 4.23 -30.04 -10.04
CA ALA A 331 4.11 -30.61 -8.70
C ALA A 331 2.70 -30.43 -8.08
N LEU A 332 1.84 -29.57 -8.65
CA LEU A 332 0.44 -29.44 -8.25
C LEU A 332 -0.44 -30.60 -8.75
N LYS A 333 0.03 -31.41 -9.70
CA LYS A 333 -0.74 -32.54 -10.22
C LYS A 333 -1.14 -33.50 -9.10
N GLY A 334 -2.42 -33.85 -9.02
CA GLY A 334 -2.94 -34.78 -8.02
C GLY A 334 -3.10 -34.20 -6.62
N LYS A 335 -2.99 -32.88 -6.44
CA LYS A 335 -3.32 -32.18 -5.18
C LYS A 335 -4.81 -31.96 -5.03
N ASP A 336 -5.59 -33.03 -5.26
CA ASP A 336 -7.04 -33.00 -5.45
C ASP A 336 -7.81 -32.46 -4.24
N LYS A 337 -7.19 -32.38 -3.05
CA LYS A 337 -7.80 -31.83 -1.82
C LYS A 337 -7.68 -30.31 -1.68
N LEU A 338 -6.93 -29.64 -2.56
CA LEU A 338 -6.77 -28.18 -2.51
C LEU A 338 -8.12 -27.47 -2.65
N ILE A 339 -8.35 -26.51 -1.75
CA ILE A 339 -9.53 -25.64 -1.71
C ILE A 339 -9.14 -24.21 -2.08
N ILE A 340 -7.95 -23.78 -1.63
CA ILE A 340 -7.41 -22.45 -1.86
C ILE A 340 -6.00 -22.60 -2.44
N LEU A 341 -5.78 -21.99 -3.60
CA LEU A 341 -4.47 -21.89 -4.23
C LEU A 341 -4.25 -20.42 -4.65
N THR A 342 -3.12 -19.86 -4.24
CA THR A 342 -2.69 -18.53 -4.71
C THR A 342 -1.26 -18.62 -5.21
N THR A 343 -1.03 -18.11 -6.42
CA THR A 343 0.27 -18.11 -7.11
C THR A 343 0.47 -16.78 -7.83
N SER A 344 -0.08 -15.69 -7.28
CA SER A 344 0.01 -14.37 -7.91
C SER A 344 1.45 -13.87 -7.97
N LYS A 345 1.77 -12.99 -8.91
CA LYS A 345 3.12 -12.38 -9.04
C LYS A 345 4.22 -13.46 -9.13
N ASN A 346 4.10 -14.31 -10.14
CA ASN A 346 5.05 -15.36 -10.50
C ASN A 346 5.32 -15.29 -12.02
N ASN A 347 6.01 -16.29 -12.58
CA ASN A 347 6.37 -16.38 -14.00
C ASN A 347 5.57 -17.46 -14.76
N ILE A 348 4.44 -17.91 -14.22
CA ILE A 348 3.67 -19.04 -14.74
C ILE A 348 3.05 -18.69 -16.10
N ASN A 349 3.16 -19.60 -17.07
CA ASN A 349 2.55 -19.45 -18.39
C ASN A 349 1.68 -20.66 -18.81
N ASP A 350 2.01 -21.86 -18.34
CA ASP A 350 1.23 -23.08 -18.53
C ASP A 350 0.50 -23.45 -17.23
N ILE A 351 -0.80 -23.64 -17.35
CA ILE A 351 -1.69 -24.04 -16.26
C ILE A 351 -2.48 -25.32 -16.55
N SER A 352 -2.02 -26.12 -17.52
CA SER A 352 -2.70 -27.34 -17.96
C SER A 352 -2.86 -28.38 -16.83
N GLN A 353 -1.94 -28.38 -15.87
CA GLN A 353 -1.89 -29.30 -14.73
C GLN A 353 -2.95 -29.02 -13.67
N LEU A 354 -3.52 -27.81 -13.66
CA LEU A 354 -4.58 -27.44 -12.71
C LEU A 354 -5.87 -28.22 -12.96
N ASN A 355 -6.09 -28.79 -14.15
CA ASN A 355 -7.34 -29.48 -14.53
C ASN A 355 -7.78 -30.63 -13.58
N SER A 356 -6.86 -31.14 -12.77
CA SER A 356 -7.10 -32.19 -11.77
C SER A 356 -7.70 -31.67 -10.46
N LEU A 357 -7.54 -30.38 -10.16
CA LEU A 357 -7.81 -29.77 -8.85
C LEU A 357 -9.28 -29.38 -8.63
N LYS A 358 -10.19 -30.33 -8.87
CA LYS A 358 -11.65 -30.10 -8.92
C LYS A 358 -12.29 -29.57 -7.63
N ASN A 359 -11.61 -29.64 -6.49
CA ASN A 359 -12.11 -29.13 -5.20
C ASN A 359 -11.76 -27.65 -4.94
N LEU A 360 -11.00 -27.01 -5.83
CA LEU A 360 -10.67 -25.59 -5.69
C LEU A 360 -11.94 -24.74 -5.65
N LYS A 361 -11.96 -23.80 -4.71
CA LYS A 361 -13.01 -22.80 -4.52
C LYS A 361 -12.50 -21.38 -4.73
N TYR A 362 -11.22 -21.16 -4.41
CA TYR A 362 -10.52 -19.89 -4.58
C TYR A 362 -9.21 -20.13 -5.32
N LEU A 363 -9.02 -19.42 -6.43
CA LEU A 363 -7.82 -19.48 -7.24
C LEU A 363 -7.38 -18.05 -7.60
N ASP A 364 -6.15 -17.71 -7.24
CA ASP A 364 -5.51 -16.46 -7.65
C ASP A 364 -4.25 -16.79 -8.46
N LEU A 365 -4.28 -16.41 -9.74
CA LEU A 365 -3.25 -16.56 -10.75
C LEU A 365 -2.83 -15.19 -11.31
N SER A 366 -3.17 -14.10 -10.62
CA SER A 366 -2.93 -12.75 -11.11
C SER A 366 -1.44 -12.43 -11.28
N ASN A 367 -1.09 -11.47 -12.13
CA ASN A 367 0.30 -11.03 -12.32
C ASN A 367 1.22 -12.20 -12.72
N ASN A 368 0.88 -12.89 -13.80
CA ASN A 368 1.65 -13.98 -14.38
C ASN A 368 1.76 -13.78 -15.91
N ASN A 369 2.24 -14.80 -16.63
CA ASN A 369 2.41 -14.78 -18.08
C ASN A 369 1.41 -15.71 -18.79
N ILE A 370 0.21 -15.89 -18.23
CA ILE A 370 -0.79 -16.86 -18.70
C ILE A 370 -1.47 -16.34 -19.97
N LYS A 371 -1.60 -17.22 -20.97
CA LYS A 371 -2.29 -16.94 -22.23
C LYS A 371 -3.51 -17.83 -22.47
N ASN A 372 -3.39 -19.12 -22.19
CA ASN A 372 -4.45 -20.11 -22.38
C ASN A 372 -5.03 -20.50 -21.01
N ILE A 373 -6.37 -20.49 -20.90
CA ILE A 373 -7.08 -20.85 -19.67
C ILE A 373 -8.08 -22.01 -19.84
N ASP A 374 -8.03 -22.75 -20.94
CA ASP A 374 -8.98 -23.82 -21.27
C ASP A 374 -9.00 -24.92 -20.21
N SER A 375 -7.84 -25.19 -19.59
CA SER A 375 -7.69 -26.17 -18.53
C SER A 375 -8.50 -25.84 -17.27
N LEU A 376 -8.82 -24.56 -17.05
CA LEU A 376 -9.65 -24.12 -15.93
C LEU A 376 -11.07 -24.68 -16.03
N GLY A 377 -11.58 -24.97 -17.23
CA GLY A 377 -12.97 -25.41 -17.44
C GLY A 377 -13.36 -26.71 -16.71
N MET A 378 -12.39 -27.45 -16.15
CA MET A 378 -12.61 -28.63 -15.30
C MET A 378 -12.86 -28.27 -13.82
N LEU A 379 -12.60 -27.04 -13.39
CA LEU A 379 -12.65 -26.57 -12.00
C LEU A 379 -14.04 -26.07 -11.60
N THR A 380 -15.07 -26.89 -11.86
CA THR A 380 -16.48 -26.46 -11.75
C THR A 380 -16.94 -26.06 -10.34
N ASN A 381 -16.18 -26.37 -9.28
CA ASN A 381 -16.46 -25.92 -7.91
C ASN A 381 -15.89 -24.53 -7.57
N LEU A 382 -15.19 -23.90 -8.52
CA LEU A 382 -14.56 -22.60 -8.31
C LEU A 382 -15.62 -21.53 -8.10
N SER A 383 -15.44 -20.74 -7.03
CA SER A 383 -16.35 -19.65 -6.63
C SER A 383 -15.73 -18.28 -6.77
N SER A 384 -14.41 -18.20 -6.74
CA SER A 384 -13.65 -16.96 -6.89
C SER A 384 -12.41 -17.24 -7.73
N LEU A 385 -12.21 -16.45 -8.78
CA LEU A 385 -11.08 -16.54 -9.69
C LEU A 385 -10.50 -15.16 -9.94
N ASP A 386 -9.21 -14.98 -9.66
CA ASP A 386 -8.44 -13.81 -10.09
C ASP A 386 -7.38 -14.28 -11.10
N ILE A 387 -7.49 -13.81 -12.34
CA ILE A 387 -6.54 -14.04 -13.44
C ILE A 387 -6.16 -12.70 -14.06
N SER A 388 -6.25 -11.62 -13.29
CA SER A 388 -5.88 -10.27 -13.72
C SER A 388 -4.38 -10.14 -14.01
N ASN A 389 -3.98 -9.13 -14.77
CA ASN A 389 -2.58 -8.84 -15.09
C ASN A 389 -1.87 -10.04 -15.72
N ASN A 390 -2.44 -10.55 -16.82
CA ASN A 390 -1.90 -11.64 -17.62
C ASN A 390 -1.93 -11.24 -19.11
N ILE A 391 -1.76 -12.20 -20.03
CA ILE A 391 -1.79 -11.96 -21.48
C ILE A 391 -2.90 -12.77 -22.16
N ILE A 392 -4.02 -12.98 -21.46
CA ILE A 392 -5.17 -13.79 -21.91
C ILE A 392 -5.91 -13.06 -23.01
N THR A 393 -6.27 -13.78 -24.08
CA THR A 393 -7.05 -13.24 -25.22
C THR A 393 -8.42 -13.89 -25.39
N ASN A 394 -8.56 -15.16 -24.98
CA ASN A 394 -9.79 -15.94 -25.07
C ASN A 394 -10.12 -16.46 -23.66
N ILE A 395 -11.41 -16.44 -23.30
CA ILE A 395 -11.89 -16.85 -21.99
C ILE A 395 -12.86 -18.04 -22.00
N ASP A 396 -12.94 -18.81 -23.07
CA ASP A 396 -13.87 -19.94 -23.19
C ASP A 396 -13.69 -20.98 -22.08
N GLY A 397 -12.46 -21.11 -21.55
CA GLY A 397 -12.17 -21.91 -20.37
C GLY A 397 -13.00 -21.58 -19.13
N VAL A 398 -13.56 -20.36 -19.00
CA VAL A 398 -14.42 -20.00 -17.86
C VAL A 398 -15.89 -20.37 -18.05
N SER A 399 -16.32 -20.75 -19.26
CA SER A 399 -17.74 -20.97 -19.60
C SER A 399 -18.39 -22.08 -18.77
N ASN A 400 -17.60 -23.05 -18.31
CA ASN A 400 -18.07 -24.19 -17.51
C ASN A 400 -18.02 -23.93 -16.01
N LEU A 401 -17.52 -22.77 -15.58
CA LEU A 401 -17.36 -22.41 -14.17
C LEU A 401 -18.63 -21.75 -13.62
N THR A 402 -19.74 -22.48 -13.70
CA THR A 402 -21.08 -21.95 -13.38
C THR A 402 -21.27 -21.57 -11.91
N ASN A 403 -20.38 -22.02 -11.02
CA ASN A 403 -20.39 -21.67 -9.58
C ASN A 403 -19.59 -20.39 -9.25
N LEU A 404 -18.97 -19.74 -10.23
CA LEU A 404 -18.25 -18.49 -10.00
C LEU A 404 -19.18 -17.39 -9.48
N ILE A 405 -18.72 -16.71 -8.44
CA ILE A 405 -19.36 -15.56 -7.80
C ILE A 405 -18.53 -14.30 -8.06
N ASN A 406 -17.21 -14.42 -7.97
CA ASN A 406 -16.27 -13.32 -8.18
C ASN A 406 -15.27 -13.69 -9.28
N LEU A 407 -15.09 -12.79 -10.25
CA LEU A 407 -14.16 -12.98 -11.36
C LEU A 407 -13.39 -11.69 -11.65
N ASP A 408 -12.07 -11.72 -11.53
CA ASP A 408 -11.20 -10.63 -12.00
C ASP A 408 -10.40 -11.07 -13.22
N LEU A 409 -10.66 -10.37 -14.33
CA LEU A 409 -10.05 -10.56 -15.65
C LEU A 409 -9.30 -9.29 -16.09
N SER A 410 -9.12 -8.31 -15.20
CA SER A 410 -8.56 -7.01 -15.56
C SER A 410 -7.11 -7.08 -16.05
N ASN A 411 -6.67 -6.10 -16.82
CA ASN A 411 -5.30 -5.98 -17.33
C ASN A 411 -4.89 -7.23 -18.12
N ASN A 412 -5.70 -7.56 -19.13
CA ASN A 412 -5.47 -8.67 -20.06
C ASN A 412 -5.60 -8.17 -21.51
N ARG A 413 -5.73 -9.09 -22.46
CA ARG A 413 -5.87 -8.81 -23.90
C ARG A 413 -7.18 -9.38 -24.47
N ILE A 414 -8.22 -9.46 -23.65
CA ILE A 414 -9.50 -10.09 -23.98
C ILE A 414 -10.28 -9.17 -24.91
N PHE A 415 -10.90 -9.71 -25.96
CA PHE A 415 -11.72 -8.94 -26.90
C PHE A 415 -13.17 -9.43 -27.02
N ASP A 416 -13.42 -10.67 -26.58
CA ASP A 416 -14.71 -11.34 -26.60
C ASP A 416 -14.99 -11.91 -25.21
N VAL A 417 -16.22 -11.71 -24.74
CA VAL A 417 -16.69 -12.10 -23.42
C VAL A 417 -17.97 -12.95 -23.45
N ASP A 418 -18.44 -13.37 -24.62
CA ASP A 418 -19.72 -14.09 -24.78
C ASP A 418 -19.79 -15.38 -23.94
N SER A 419 -18.65 -16.05 -23.76
CA SER A 419 -18.52 -17.23 -22.91
C SER A 419 -18.95 -17.01 -21.45
N LEU A 420 -19.04 -15.76 -20.98
CA LEU A 420 -19.54 -15.41 -19.64
C LEU A 420 -21.05 -15.58 -19.46
N GLU A 421 -21.84 -15.68 -20.54
CA GLU A 421 -23.31 -15.85 -20.47
C GLU A 421 -23.73 -17.05 -19.60
N ARG A 422 -22.85 -18.05 -19.47
CA ARG A 422 -23.09 -19.29 -18.72
C ARG A 422 -22.77 -19.16 -17.23
N ASN A 423 -22.06 -18.12 -16.81
CA ASN A 423 -21.65 -17.91 -15.43
C ASN A 423 -22.77 -17.18 -14.63
N THR A 424 -23.97 -17.77 -14.61
CA THR A 424 -25.20 -17.12 -14.10
C THR A 424 -25.18 -16.78 -12.60
N ASN A 425 -24.23 -17.31 -11.83
CA ASN A 425 -24.07 -17.02 -10.40
C ASN A 425 -23.09 -15.86 -10.11
N LEU A 426 -22.49 -15.25 -11.14
CA LEU A 426 -21.56 -14.13 -10.98
C LEU A 426 -22.27 -12.94 -10.32
N ARG A 427 -21.62 -12.39 -9.29
CA ARG A 427 -22.04 -11.19 -8.56
C ARG A 427 -21.08 -10.04 -8.75
N THR A 428 -19.79 -10.34 -8.87
CA THR A 428 -18.77 -9.34 -9.14
C THR A 428 -17.90 -9.75 -10.31
N ILE A 429 -17.68 -8.80 -11.22
CA ILE A 429 -16.76 -8.96 -12.33
C ILE A 429 -15.92 -7.71 -12.53
N ASN A 430 -14.62 -7.89 -12.79
CA ASN A 430 -13.71 -6.82 -13.18
C ASN A 430 -13.10 -7.13 -14.55
N LEU A 431 -13.37 -6.27 -15.53
CA LEU A 431 -12.91 -6.40 -16.92
C LEU A 431 -11.97 -5.27 -17.34
N TYR A 432 -11.49 -4.47 -16.38
CA TYR A 432 -10.69 -3.27 -16.64
C TYR A 432 -9.47 -3.55 -17.52
N ASN A 433 -9.04 -2.60 -18.34
CA ASN A 433 -7.85 -2.71 -19.19
C ASN A 433 -7.80 -4.00 -20.02
N ASN A 434 -8.79 -4.15 -20.90
CA ASN A 434 -8.93 -5.18 -21.93
C ASN A 434 -9.33 -4.54 -23.27
N TYR A 435 -9.52 -5.34 -24.33
CA TYR A 435 -9.91 -4.92 -25.68
C TYR A 435 -11.35 -5.30 -26.05
N ILE A 436 -12.27 -5.31 -25.08
CA ILE A 436 -13.62 -5.90 -25.21
C ILE A 436 -14.58 -4.96 -25.92
N ASN A 437 -15.16 -5.45 -27.01
CA ASN A 437 -15.99 -4.64 -27.91
C ASN A 437 -17.49 -4.71 -27.74
N ASP A 438 -17.97 -5.78 -27.15
CA ASP A 438 -19.38 -6.07 -26.95
C ASP A 438 -19.52 -6.61 -25.53
N TYR A 439 -20.42 -6.00 -24.76
CA TYR A 439 -20.73 -6.40 -23.39
C TYR A 439 -22.15 -6.96 -23.27
N SER A 440 -22.86 -7.15 -24.39
CA SER A 440 -24.27 -7.53 -24.41
C SER A 440 -24.55 -8.86 -23.70
N CYS A 441 -23.61 -9.81 -23.73
CA CYS A 441 -23.71 -11.07 -23.00
C CYS A 441 -23.86 -10.87 -21.48
N LEU A 442 -23.30 -9.80 -20.91
CA LEU A 442 -23.39 -9.52 -19.47
C LEU A 442 -24.81 -9.13 -19.05
N LEU A 443 -25.65 -8.63 -19.97
CA LEU A 443 -27.07 -8.32 -19.71
C LEU A 443 -27.88 -9.57 -19.36
N THR A 444 -27.37 -10.76 -19.67
CA THR A 444 -28.01 -12.03 -19.31
C THR A 444 -27.80 -12.41 -17.84
N LEU A 445 -26.81 -11.81 -17.16
CA LEU A 445 -26.42 -12.09 -15.78
C LEU A 445 -27.21 -11.23 -14.79
N LYS A 446 -28.34 -11.76 -14.32
CA LYS A 446 -29.34 -11.01 -13.53
C LYS A 446 -28.89 -10.59 -12.12
N ASP A 447 -27.92 -11.29 -11.54
CA ASP A 447 -27.48 -11.12 -10.15
C ASP A 447 -26.13 -10.38 -10.04
N LEU A 448 -25.70 -9.71 -11.13
CA LEU A 448 -24.43 -8.98 -11.17
C LEU A 448 -24.55 -7.62 -10.45
N ASP A 449 -24.12 -7.59 -9.18
CA ASP A 449 -24.30 -6.44 -8.27
C ASP A 449 -23.38 -5.24 -8.61
N ILE A 450 -22.20 -5.47 -9.19
CA ILE A 450 -21.18 -4.43 -9.42
C ILE A 450 -20.33 -4.75 -10.66
N VAL A 451 -20.48 -3.97 -11.74
CA VAL A 451 -19.49 -3.89 -12.83
C VAL A 451 -18.45 -2.84 -12.43
N LYS A 452 -17.41 -3.25 -11.70
CA LYS A 452 -16.26 -2.37 -11.48
C LYS A 452 -15.40 -2.42 -12.73
N THR A 453 -15.31 -1.26 -13.38
CA THR A 453 -14.33 -0.92 -14.41
C THR A 453 -14.44 -1.69 -15.73
N ILE A 454 -15.32 -1.23 -16.61
CA ILE A 454 -15.16 -1.35 -18.07
C ILE A 454 -14.10 -0.32 -18.50
N ASP A 455 -13.06 -0.75 -19.22
CA ASP A 455 -12.15 0.20 -19.88
C ASP A 455 -12.88 0.79 -21.09
N TYR A 456 -13.08 2.11 -21.07
CA TYR A 456 -13.66 2.87 -22.18
C TYR A 456 -12.65 3.17 -23.29
N ARG A 457 -11.54 2.42 -23.35
CA ARG A 457 -10.59 2.51 -24.45
C ARG A 457 -11.10 1.64 -25.60
N GLU A 458 -11.90 2.31 -26.42
CA GLU A 458 -12.14 2.02 -27.83
C GLU A 458 -13.26 1.05 -28.17
N ASN A 459 -14.55 1.32 -27.88
CA ASN A 459 -15.61 0.44 -28.41
C ASN A 459 -16.93 0.91 -29.02
N LYS A 460 -17.36 0.08 -29.99
CA LYS A 460 -18.21 0.32 -31.18
C LYS A 460 -19.72 0.50 -30.94
N ASP A 461 -20.20 0.52 -29.70
CA ASP A 461 -21.63 0.68 -29.36
C ASP A 461 -22.07 2.14 -29.27
N THR A 462 -21.70 2.96 -30.26
CA THR A 462 -22.17 4.34 -30.30
C THR A 462 -23.60 4.42 -30.82
N VAL A 463 -24.55 4.90 -30.01
CA VAL A 463 -25.85 5.35 -30.50
C VAL A 463 -25.65 6.71 -31.18
N ASP A 464 -26.25 6.87 -32.35
CA ASP A 464 -26.18 8.07 -33.17
C ASP A 464 -27.34 9.02 -32.80
N ILE A 465 -27.06 10.12 -32.09
CA ILE A 465 -28.04 11.18 -31.84
C ILE A 465 -27.87 12.27 -32.89
N SER A 466 -28.93 12.54 -33.65
CA SER A 466 -28.98 13.64 -34.65
C SER A 466 -29.88 14.78 -34.20
N GLY A 467 -29.47 16.02 -34.45
CA GLY A 467 -30.24 17.22 -34.12
C GLY A 467 -30.10 18.32 -35.17
N LYS A 468 -31.10 19.22 -35.24
CA LYS A 468 -31.14 20.36 -36.17
C LYS A 468 -31.48 21.64 -35.43
N VAL A 469 -30.70 22.70 -35.66
CA VAL A 469 -30.95 24.03 -35.09
C VAL A 469 -31.94 24.79 -35.99
N LEU A 470 -33.11 25.16 -35.45
CA LEU A 470 -34.24 25.70 -36.24
C LEU A 470 -34.32 27.22 -36.35
N ASP A 471 -33.44 27.98 -35.68
CA ASP A 471 -33.40 29.45 -35.79
C ASP A 471 -31.99 29.92 -36.17
N LEU A 472 -31.78 30.17 -37.46
CA LEU A 472 -30.57 30.77 -38.04
C LEU A 472 -30.93 32.15 -38.59
N TYR A 473 -31.17 33.11 -37.71
CA TYR A 473 -31.24 34.53 -38.07
C TYR A 473 -29.93 35.27 -37.75
N ASN A 474 -28.79 34.61 -37.88
CA ASN A 474 -27.49 35.27 -37.89
C ASN A 474 -26.59 34.63 -38.95
N ASP A 475 -26.15 35.44 -39.90
CA ASP A 475 -25.21 35.05 -40.97
C ASP A 475 -23.83 34.59 -40.46
N GLU A 476 -23.60 34.60 -39.14
CA GLU A 476 -22.34 34.16 -38.50
C GLU A 476 -22.11 32.64 -38.46
N PHE A 477 -23.10 31.83 -38.85
CA PHE A 477 -23.00 30.37 -38.93
C PHE A 477 -22.69 29.84 -40.34
N LYS A 478 -22.63 30.71 -41.36
CA LYS A 478 -22.23 30.28 -42.71
C LYS A 478 -20.71 30.19 -42.81
N GLY A 479 -20.22 28.97 -42.63
CA GLY A 479 -18.85 28.60 -42.96
C GLY A 479 -17.96 28.46 -41.73
N VAL A 480 -17.69 27.19 -41.41
CA VAL A 480 -16.53 26.65 -40.69
C VAL A 480 -16.60 26.67 -39.14
N ASP A 481 -16.43 25.46 -38.59
CA ASP A 481 -16.06 25.04 -37.22
C ASP A 481 -16.96 25.48 -36.04
N THR A 482 -18.24 25.11 -36.07
CA THR A 482 -19.12 25.13 -34.88
C THR A 482 -19.14 23.75 -34.22
N TYR A 483 -18.61 23.67 -33.00
CA TYR A 483 -18.58 22.47 -32.16
C TYR A 483 -19.79 22.42 -31.23
N VAL A 484 -20.37 21.23 -31.10
CA VAL A 484 -21.51 20.90 -30.26
C VAL A 484 -21.04 19.95 -29.17
N ASN A 485 -21.20 20.34 -27.90
CA ASN A 485 -20.76 19.55 -26.75
C ASN A 485 -21.97 19.10 -25.91
N LEU A 486 -22.03 17.81 -25.61
CA LEU A 486 -22.99 17.19 -24.69
C LEU A 486 -22.30 16.94 -23.35
N ILE A 487 -22.88 17.44 -22.26
CA ILE A 487 -22.33 17.32 -20.90
C ILE A 487 -23.33 16.56 -20.04
N ASN A 488 -22.91 15.43 -19.45
CA ASN A 488 -23.72 14.71 -18.47
C ASN A 488 -23.74 15.47 -17.13
N LEU A 489 -24.92 15.83 -16.64
CA LEU A 489 -25.10 16.63 -15.42
C LEU A 489 -25.11 15.79 -14.13
N GLU A 490 -25.05 14.46 -14.25
CA GLU A 490 -25.24 13.52 -13.13
C GLU A 490 -24.02 12.62 -12.88
N ALA A 491 -22.97 12.74 -13.70
CA ALA A 491 -21.71 12.00 -13.51
C ALA A 491 -20.73 12.81 -12.66
N GLU A 492 -20.13 12.19 -11.62
CA GLU A 492 -19.12 12.83 -10.75
C GLU A 492 -17.81 13.15 -11.48
N ASN A 493 -17.55 12.43 -12.58
CA ASN A 493 -16.50 12.75 -13.55
C ASN A 493 -17.17 13.16 -14.86
N ASN A 494 -17.06 14.45 -15.21
CA ASN A 494 -17.69 15.07 -16.38
C ASN A 494 -17.41 14.30 -17.69
N ASN A 495 -18.23 13.31 -18.03
CA ASN A 495 -18.20 12.69 -19.34
C ASN A 495 -18.80 13.68 -20.36
N PHE A 496 -18.03 14.06 -21.37
CA PHE A 496 -18.46 14.98 -22.43
C PHE A 496 -18.27 14.37 -23.82
N TYR A 497 -19.21 14.65 -24.72
CA TYR A 497 -19.17 14.22 -26.12
C TYR A 497 -19.20 15.44 -27.04
N THR A 498 -18.41 15.44 -28.12
CA THR A 498 -18.27 16.59 -29.03
C THR A 498 -18.52 16.21 -30.49
N ALA A 499 -19.22 17.04 -31.26
CA ALA A 499 -19.34 16.93 -32.73
C ALA A 499 -19.26 18.29 -33.43
N VAL A 500 -19.15 18.28 -34.76
CA VAL A 500 -19.14 19.50 -35.60
C VAL A 500 -20.47 19.61 -36.32
N ALA A 501 -21.12 20.77 -36.26
CA ALA A 501 -22.33 21.06 -37.01
C ALA A 501 -21.99 21.46 -38.46
N ASP A 502 -22.79 21.00 -39.41
CA ASP A 502 -22.60 21.32 -40.82
C ASP A 502 -23.05 22.74 -41.18
N LYS A 503 -22.92 23.12 -42.45
CA LYS A 503 -23.29 24.45 -42.97
C LYS A 503 -24.78 24.80 -42.84
N HIS A 504 -25.63 23.84 -42.45
CA HIS A 504 -27.06 23.98 -42.24
C HIS A 504 -27.43 23.88 -40.74
N GLY A 505 -26.45 23.74 -39.84
CA GLY A 505 -26.68 23.62 -38.40
C GLY A 505 -27.13 22.24 -37.94
N GLU A 506 -26.92 21.21 -38.76
CA GLU A 506 -27.21 19.82 -38.43
C GLU A 506 -25.96 19.14 -37.85
N PHE A 507 -26.13 18.31 -36.82
CA PHE A 507 -25.02 17.60 -36.19
C PHE A 507 -25.43 16.19 -35.76
N LYS A 508 -24.41 15.31 -35.64
CA LYS A 508 -24.56 13.92 -35.21
C LYS A 508 -23.52 13.60 -34.14
N ILE A 509 -23.94 13.10 -32.99
CA ILE A 509 -23.04 12.71 -31.90
C ILE A 509 -23.21 11.21 -31.64
N LYS A 510 -22.08 10.51 -31.67
CA LYS A 510 -21.96 9.07 -31.45
C LYS A 510 -21.52 8.80 -30.01
N GLY A 511 -22.35 8.11 -29.23
CA GLY A 511 -22.02 7.76 -27.84
C GLY A 511 -23.08 6.88 -27.18
N VAL A 512 -22.82 6.40 -25.97
CA VAL A 512 -23.83 5.70 -25.13
C VAL A 512 -24.35 6.71 -24.12
N PHE A 513 -25.67 6.95 -24.10
CA PHE A 513 -26.28 8.02 -23.31
C PHE A 513 -27.17 7.47 -22.19
N SER A 514 -26.88 7.85 -20.94
CA SER A 514 -27.73 7.62 -19.76
C SER A 514 -27.68 8.81 -18.79
N GLY A 515 -28.82 9.22 -18.22
CA GLY A 515 -28.94 10.38 -17.32
C GLY A 515 -29.35 11.70 -18.01
N ARG A 516 -29.33 12.83 -17.28
CA ARG A 516 -29.66 14.16 -17.83
C ARG A 516 -28.46 14.85 -18.48
N TYR A 517 -28.62 15.31 -19.73
CA TYR A 517 -27.57 15.99 -20.50
C TYR A 517 -27.88 17.46 -20.79
N LYS A 518 -26.81 18.25 -21.00
CA LYS A 518 -26.87 19.64 -21.47
C LYS A 518 -26.08 19.81 -22.76
N ILE A 519 -26.63 20.54 -23.74
CA ILE A 519 -25.96 20.84 -25.02
C ILE A 519 -25.40 22.26 -25.01
N VAL A 520 -24.15 22.41 -25.47
CA VAL A 520 -23.43 23.68 -25.55
C VAL A 520 -22.78 23.84 -26.93
N PHE A 521 -23.04 24.98 -27.60
CA PHE A 521 -22.43 25.32 -28.89
C PHE A 521 -21.26 26.29 -28.74
N THR A 522 -20.17 26.00 -29.43
CA THR A 522 -18.91 26.76 -29.36
C THR A 522 -18.31 26.93 -30.75
N LYS A 523 -17.78 28.13 -31.08
CA LYS A 523 -17.09 28.41 -32.34
C LYS A 523 -15.58 28.44 -32.07
N LYS A 524 -14.76 27.89 -32.99
CA LYS A 524 -13.30 27.83 -32.82
C LYS A 524 -12.74 29.23 -32.49
N GLY A 525 -12.17 29.37 -31.29
CA GLY A 525 -11.55 30.62 -30.81
C GLY A 525 -12.48 31.68 -30.18
N TYR A 526 -13.77 31.40 -29.93
CA TYR A 526 -14.71 32.36 -29.34
C TYR A 526 -15.51 31.81 -28.13
N LYS A 527 -16.04 32.73 -27.29
CA LYS A 527 -16.90 32.44 -26.11
C LYS A 527 -18.15 31.62 -26.47
N PRO A 528 -18.72 30.85 -25.52
CA PRO A 528 -19.94 30.05 -25.76
C PRO A 528 -21.13 30.96 -26.13
N LEU A 529 -21.87 30.56 -27.18
CA LEU A 529 -22.83 31.44 -27.85
C LEU A 529 -24.27 31.40 -27.29
N SER A 530 -24.71 30.36 -26.56
CA SER A 530 -26.06 30.32 -25.90
C SER A 530 -26.35 28.99 -25.15
N MET A 531 -27.41 28.97 -24.31
CA MET A 531 -27.94 27.78 -23.60
C MET A 531 -29.29 27.29 -24.16
N TYR A 532 -29.56 25.98 -24.05
CA TYR A 532 -30.87 25.34 -24.32
C TYR A 532 -31.30 24.41 -23.16
N LYS A 533 -32.62 24.24 -22.91
CA LYS A 533 -33.19 23.31 -21.91
C LYS A 533 -34.45 22.60 -22.44
N ASN A 534 -34.66 21.36 -21.98
CA ASN A 534 -35.73 20.38 -22.26
C ASN A 534 -35.50 19.51 -23.50
N ILE A 535 -34.94 18.32 -23.29
CA ILE A 535 -34.83 17.26 -24.30
C ILE A 535 -35.71 16.12 -23.82
N ASP A 536 -36.78 15.85 -24.57
CA ASP A 536 -37.60 14.66 -24.42
C ASP A 536 -37.07 13.60 -25.40
N LEU A 537 -36.81 12.38 -24.91
CA LEU A 537 -36.07 11.33 -25.61
C LEU A 537 -36.99 10.37 -26.41
N GLU A 538 -38.14 10.84 -26.88
CA GLU A 538 -38.95 10.06 -27.80
C GLU A 538 -38.46 10.28 -29.24
N ASN A 539 -37.81 9.25 -29.82
CA ASN A 539 -37.42 9.08 -31.24
C ASN A 539 -35.99 9.44 -31.69
N ASN A 540 -34.98 9.42 -30.80
CA ASN A 540 -33.56 9.62 -31.16
C ASN A 540 -33.27 10.95 -31.91
N GLN A 541 -34.11 11.97 -31.72
CA GLN A 541 -33.95 13.29 -32.33
C GLN A 541 -34.08 14.41 -31.29
N ILE A 542 -33.28 15.46 -31.41
CA ILE A 542 -33.30 16.62 -30.51
C ILE A 542 -33.73 17.87 -31.29
N ASN A 543 -34.84 18.50 -30.88
CA ASN A 543 -35.29 19.80 -31.38
C ASN A 543 -35.19 20.85 -30.26
N ALA A 544 -34.27 21.82 -30.39
CA ALA A 544 -34.01 22.83 -29.36
C ALA A 544 -34.26 24.27 -29.89
N LYS A 545 -34.85 25.15 -29.05
CA LYS A 545 -35.17 26.56 -29.40
C LYS A 545 -34.50 27.56 -28.43
N LEU A 546 -33.95 28.65 -28.97
CA LEU A 546 -33.03 29.58 -28.30
C LEU A 546 -33.74 30.45 -27.24
N LEU A 547 -33.08 30.77 -26.12
CA LEU A 547 -33.51 31.79 -25.16
C LEU A 547 -32.58 33.00 -25.21
N GLU A 548 -33.14 34.19 -25.43
CA GLU A 548 -32.42 35.46 -25.36
C GLU A 548 -32.17 35.90 -23.91
N THR A 549 -30.90 36.21 -23.61
CA THR A 549 -30.39 37.00 -22.46
C THR A 549 -30.51 36.31 -21.08
N SER A 550 -29.67 36.53 -20.06
CA SER A 550 -28.37 37.20 -19.89
C SER A 550 -27.87 36.82 -18.49
N ASN A 551 -26.87 35.93 -18.38
CA ASN A 551 -25.82 35.99 -17.36
C ASN A 551 -24.78 34.87 -17.62
N THR A 552 -23.91 35.06 -18.61
CA THR A 552 -22.83 34.12 -18.97
C THR A 552 -21.54 34.33 -18.15
N SER A 553 -21.59 35.17 -17.10
CA SER A 553 -20.44 35.52 -16.28
C SER A 553 -19.89 34.33 -15.48
N TRP A 554 -20.77 33.49 -14.93
CA TRP A 554 -20.36 32.27 -14.20
C TRP A 554 -19.86 31.17 -15.15
N ILE A 555 -20.37 31.11 -16.39
CA ILE A 555 -19.90 30.15 -17.41
C ILE A 555 -18.47 30.49 -17.84
N THR A 556 -18.15 31.78 -17.97
CA THR A 556 -16.78 32.20 -18.31
C THR A 556 -15.81 31.73 -17.21
N ARG A 557 -16.20 31.85 -15.93
CA ARG A 557 -15.38 31.48 -14.78
C ARG A 557 -15.21 29.97 -14.58
N GLU A 558 -16.26 29.19 -14.80
CA GLU A 558 -16.24 27.73 -14.58
C GLU A 558 -15.75 26.96 -15.82
N THR A 559 -15.97 27.45 -17.04
CA THR A 559 -15.46 26.81 -18.27
C THR A 559 -13.95 27.08 -18.44
N GLU A 560 -13.48 28.29 -18.10
CA GLU A 560 -12.04 28.59 -18.05
C GLU A 560 -11.34 27.89 -16.87
N ARG A 561 -12.00 27.74 -15.69
CA ARG A 561 -11.46 26.93 -14.58
C ARG A 561 -11.42 25.44 -14.87
N THR A 562 -12.46 24.87 -15.48
CA THR A 562 -12.60 23.40 -15.58
C THR A 562 -11.82 22.81 -16.76
N ILE A 563 -11.65 23.56 -17.86
CA ILE A 563 -10.79 23.13 -18.98
C ILE A 563 -9.30 23.19 -18.59
N TYR A 564 -8.92 24.07 -17.65
CA TYR A 564 -7.54 24.24 -17.22
C TYR A 564 -7.16 23.42 -15.96
N ASN A 565 -8.07 23.16 -15.03
CA ASN A 565 -7.75 22.47 -13.77
C ASN A 565 -7.68 20.93 -13.86
N ILE A 566 -8.04 20.30 -14.99
CA ILE A 566 -8.13 18.83 -15.09
C ILE A 566 -6.85 18.15 -15.60
N ARG A 567 -5.87 18.86 -16.19
CA ARG A 567 -4.67 18.15 -16.70
C ARG A 567 -3.49 17.99 -15.75
N GLU A 568 -3.07 18.97 -14.93
CA GLU A 568 -1.85 18.79 -14.09
C GLU A 568 -1.78 19.74 -12.86
N GLY A 569 -2.87 19.96 -12.12
CA GLY A 569 -2.82 20.46 -10.73
C GLY A 569 -1.90 21.64 -10.32
N MET A 570 -1.61 22.66 -11.15
CA MET A 570 -0.84 23.87 -10.75
C MET A 570 -1.26 25.18 -11.47
N GLU A 571 -1.25 26.31 -10.75
CA GLU A 571 -1.59 27.68 -11.21
C GLU A 571 -0.41 28.38 -11.94
N ILE A 572 -0.69 29.09 -13.06
CA ILE A 572 0.28 29.98 -13.77
C ILE A 572 -0.08 31.46 -13.49
N SER A 573 0.92 32.33 -13.29
CA SER A 573 0.70 33.74 -12.91
C SER A 573 0.56 34.70 -14.12
N LYS A 574 -0.06 35.86 -13.88
CA LYS A 574 -0.26 36.92 -14.91
C LYS A 574 1.05 37.53 -15.46
N GLU A 575 2.16 37.37 -14.74
CA GLU A 575 3.45 37.97 -15.10
C GLU A 575 4.16 37.18 -16.21
N GLU A 576 3.95 35.87 -16.30
CA GLU A 576 4.53 35.00 -17.32
C GLU A 576 3.89 35.20 -18.71
N ILE A 577 2.59 35.47 -18.76
CA ILE A 577 1.87 35.77 -20.01
C ILE A 577 2.38 37.06 -20.66
N SER A 578 2.61 38.11 -19.85
CA SER A 578 3.12 39.40 -20.32
C SER A 578 4.56 39.30 -20.86
N SER A 579 5.37 38.38 -20.31
CA SER A 579 6.73 38.13 -20.79
C SER A 579 6.80 37.42 -22.14
N GLN A 580 5.80 36.61 -22.49
CA GLN A 580 5.75 35.86 -23.75
C GLN A 580 5.31 36.75 -24.92
N GLU A 581 4.32 37.63 -24.70
CA GLU A 581 3.85 38.56 -25.73
C GLU A 581 4.95 39.55 -26.16
N LYS A 582 5.79 40.01 -25.23
CA LYS A 582 6.92 40.91 -25.52
C LYS A 582 8.03 40.26 -26.36
N ARG A 583 8.22 38.95 -26.25
CA ARG A 583 9.26 38.17 -26.97
C ARG A 583 8.88 37.91 -28.44
N LEU A 584 7.59 37.74 -28.72
CA LEU A 584 7.07 37.60 -30.09
C LEU A 584 7.28 38.87 -30.93
N GLU A 585 7.14 40.05 -30.32
CA GLU A 585 7.40 41.34 -30.99
C GLU A 585 8.89 41.51 -31.36
N GLU A 586 9.81 40.94 -30.59
CA GLU A 586 11.26 41.01 -30.86
C GLU A 586 11.68 40.11 -32.02
N ILE A 587 11.02 38.97 -32.21
CA ILE A 587 11.26 38.01 -33.30
C ILE A 587 10.79 38.57 -34.66
N GLU A 588 9.59 39.16 -34.71
CA GLU A 588 9.05 39.84 -35.90
C GLU A 588 10.01 40.94 -36.41
N LYS A 589 10.66 41.62 -35.46
CA LYS A 589 11.60 42.71 -35.72
C LYS A 589 12.96 42.24 -36.21
N PHE A 590 13.43 41.07 -35.75
CA PHE A 590 14.74 40.51 -36.09
C PHE A 590 14.77 39.90 -37.49
N PHE A 591 13.71 39.20 -37.91
CA PHE A 591 13.63 38.56 -39.23
C PHE A 591 13.03 39.45 -40.32
N ASN A 592 12.50 40.64 -39.96
CA ASN A 592 11.82 41.56 -40.87
C ASN A 592 10.67 40.89 -41.65
N VAL A 593 9.92 40.03 -40.96
CA VAL A 593 8.73 39.32 -41.48
C VAL A 593 7.55 39.63 -40.58
N LYS A 594 6.37 39.84 -41.18
CA LYS A 594 5.12 40.03 -40.44
C LYS A 594 4.44 38.68 -40.23
N ILE A 595 4.15 38.30 -38.99
CA ILE A 595 3.42 37.06 -38.67
C ILE A 595 1.93 37.37 -38.82
N ASP A 596 1.34 36.97 -39.94
CA ASP A 596 -0.01 37.42 -40.31
C ASP A 596 -1.17 36.58 -39.74
N ASP A 597 -0.91 35.49 -39.00
CA ASP A 597 -1.94 34.78 -38.23
C ASP A 597 -1.38 34.29 -36.88
N LYS A 598 -1.51 35.13 -35.85
CA LYS A 598 -1.23 34.74 -34.46
C LYS A 598 -2.35 33.81 -33.97
N ILE A 599 -2.29 32.52 -34.30
CA ILE A 599 -3.14 31.54 -33.63
C ILE A 599 -2.68 31.47 -32.17
N LYS A 600 -3.46 32.06 -31.25
CA LYS A 600 -3.22 32.01 -29.80
C LYS A 600 -3.42 30.58 -29.30
N TYR A 601 -2.38 29.76 -29.42
CA TYR A 601 -2.21 28.57 -28.59
C TYR A 601 -1.39 28.96 -27.36
N TYR A 602 -2.07 29.31 -26.27
CA TYR A 602 -1.45 29.23 -24.94
C TYR A 602 -1.46 27.75 -24.52
N ILE A 603 -0.58 26.96 -25.13
CA ILE A 603 -0.37 25.55 -24.79
C ILE A 603 1.14 25.33 -24.73
N CYS A 604 1.68 25.19 -23.50
CA CYS A 604 2.64 24.14 -23.12
C CYS A 604 3.52 24.49 -21.90
N ASN A 605 3.66 23.53 -20.98
CA ASN A 605 4.81 23.44 -20.06
C ASN A 605 5.95 22.54 -20.62
N TYR A 606 5.87 22.11 -21.89
CA TYR A 606 6.97 21.55 -22.70
C TYR A 606 6.97 22.26 -24.07
N PRO A 607 7.96 23.10 -24.40
CA PRO A 607 7.81 24.04 -25.50
C PRO A 607 8.04 23.31 -26.82
N GLU A 608 6.96 22.97 -27.52
CA GLU A 608 6.98 22.59 -28.92
C GLU A 608 6.08 23.59 -29.65
N GLU A 609 6.66 24.73 -30.02
CA GLU A 609 5.96 25.81 -30.72
C GLU A 609 6.19 25.68 -32.23
N ILE A 610 5.25 25.08 -32.96
CA ILE A 610 5.29 25.10 -34.43
C ILE A 610 4.67 26.41 -34.91
N TYR A 611 5.49 27.28 -35.51
CA TYR A 611 5.03 28.48 -36.21
C TYR A 611 5.02 28.26 -37.72
N GLU A 612 3.93 28.65 -38.38
CA GLU A 612 3.83 28.65 -39.84
C GLU A 612 4.36 30.00 -40.38
N LEU A 613 5.54 30.00 -41.01
CA LEU A 613 6.15 31.20 -41.58
C LEU A 613 5.82 31.28 -43.08
N ALA A 614 5.03 32.27 -43.47
CA ALA A 614 4.68 32.53 -44.86
C ALA A 614 5.83 33.24 -45.60
N TYR A 615 6.77 32.48 -46.17
CA TYR A 615 7.71 33.01 -47.16
C TYR A 615 7.39 32.43 -48.55
N GLY A 616 6.82 33.27 -49.42
CA GLY A 616 6.74 33.06 -50.87
C GLY A 616 6.43 31.64 -51.38
N LYS A 617 5.15 31.24 -51.38
CA LYS A 617 4.55 30.14 -52.16
C LYS A 617 5.55 29.11 -52.77
N LYS A 618 6.18 28.24 -51.95
CA LYS A 618 6.50 26.83 -52.31
C LYS A 618 7.27 25.97 -51.28
N ASP A 619 7.61 26.44 -50.08
CA ASP A 619 8.36 25.63 -49.10
C ASP A 619 7.79 25.73 -47.67
N PHE A 620 7.83 24.63 -46.90
CA PHE A 620 7.38 24.55 -45.50
C PHE A 620 8.57 24.57 -44.53
N TYR A 621 8.50 25.39 -43.47
CA TYR A 621 9.51 25.48 -42.42
C TYR A 621 8.88 25.35 -41.04
N GLY A 622 9.49 24.55 -40.17
CA GLY A 622 9.09 24.40 -38.76
C GLY A 622 10.11 25.05 -37.83
N LEU A 623 9.62 25.70 -36.77
CA LEU A 623 10.43 26.14 -35.62
C LEU A 623 10.26 25.12 -34.50
N GLY A 624 11.36 24.71 -33.86
CA GLY A 624 11.33 23.88 -32.65
C GLY A 624 12.13 24.56 -31.54
N THR A 625 11.67 24.43 -30.30
CA THR A 625 12.36 24.97 -29.12
C THR A 625 12.67 23.86 -28.13
N TYR A 626 13.82 23.97 -27.46
CA TYR A 626 14.16 23.10 -26.33
C TYR A 626 14.60 23.95 -25.14
N LYS A 627 14.04 23.64 -23.97
CA LYS A 627 14.34 24.36 -22.72
C LYS A 627 15.02 23.40 -21.77
N SER A 628 16.32 23.60 -21.54
CA SER A 628 16.96 23.14 -20.31
C SER A 628 17.13 24.34 -19.38
N ASN A 629 17.18 24.09 -18.07
CA ASN A 629 16.86 25.03 -17.00
C ASN A 629 17.65 26.36 -16.93
N THR A 630 18.50 26.70 -17.89
CA THR A 630 19.10 28.05 -17.98
C THR A 630 19.29 28.64 -19.39
N ASN A 631 18.96 27.97 -20.50
CA ASN A 631 18.98 28.59 -21.84
C ASN A 631 18.04 27.89 -22.84
N SER A 632 17.36 28.69 -23.69
CA SER A 632 16.48 28.21 -24.76
C SER A 632 17.25 28.03 -26.07
N ILE A 633 17.12 26.87 -26.72
CA ILE A 633 17.69 26.59 -28.04
C ILE A 633 16.56 26.60 -29.08
N TYR A 634 16.83 27.15 -30.27
CA TYR A 634 15.89 27.23 -31.40
C TYR A 634 16.48 26.50 -32.62
N SER A 635 15.66 25.73 -33.36
CA SER A 635 16.06 25.12 -34.63
C SER A 635 15.07 25.44 -35.75
N ILE A 636 15.57 25.67 -36.97
CA ILE A 636 14.78 25.87 -38.21
C ILE A 636 15.18 24.79 -39.23
N GLY A 637 14.22 24.05 -39.75
CA GLY A 637 14.43 23.05 -40.79
C GLY A 637 13.43 23.18 -41.95
N LYS A 638 13.85 22.83 -43.17
CA LYS A 638 12.99 22.74 -44.36
C LYS A 638 12.38 21.35 -44.42
N ALA A 639 11.05 21.24 -44.31
CA ALA A 639 10.35 19.95 -44.29
C ALA A 639 9.94 19.53 -45.72
N PHE A 640 10.11 18.25 -46.06
CA PHE A 640 9.63 17.69 -47.33
C PHE A 640 8.20 17.10 -47.23
N ASP A 641 7.70 16.71 -46.04
CA ASP A 641 6.28 16.41 -45.77
C ASP A 641 5.97 16.34 -44.24
N TYR A 642 4.70 16.51 -43.86
CA TYR A 642 4.12 16.54 -42.51
C TYR A 642 4.26 15.20 -41.76
N HIS A 643 4.26 14.07 -42.48
CA HIS A 643 4.21 12.74 -41.86
C HIS A 643 5.55 12.23 -41.28
N GLU A 644 6.70 12.59 -41.86
CA GLU A 644 8.01 12.14 -41.34
C GLU A 644 8.50 12.97 -40.14
N THR A 645 8.03 14.21 -40.00
CA THR A 645 8.42 15.09 -38.88
C THR A 645 7.74 14.68 -37.58
N ALA A 646 6.47 14.23 -37.64
CA ALA A 646 5.77 13.67 -36.48
C ALA A 646 6.36 12.31 -36.05
N HIS A 647 6.77 11.48 -37.02
CA HIS A 647 7.31 10.15 -36.76
C HIS A 647 8.72 10.18 -36.13
N ALA A 648 9.53 11.19 -36.47
CA ALA A 648 10.86 11.41 -35.87
C ALA A 648 10.79 12.01 -34.45
N VAL A 649 9.67 12.65 -34.08
CA VAL A 649 9.46 13.27 -32.77
C VAL A 649 8.74 12.32 -31.80
N GLU A 650 7.83 11.45 -32.28
CA GLU A 650 7.14 10.46 -31.43
C GLU A 650 8.06 9.34 -30.94
N HIS A 651 9.09 8.97 -31.71
CA HIS A 651 10.03 7.91 -31.32
C HIS A 651 11.30 8.55 -30.75
N LYS A 652 11.30 8.75 -29.43
CA LYS A 652 12.43 9.25 -28.64
C LYS A 652 13.77 8.72 -29.14
N PHE A 653 14.71 9.65 -29.34
CA PHE A 653 16.15 9.47 -29.38
C PHE A 653 16.61 8.28 -28.50
N ASN A 654 16.76 7.12 -29.14
CA ASN A 654 17.49 5.97 -28.63
C ASN A 654 18.83 5.96 -29.39
N PRO A 655 19.99 6.04 -28.72
CA PRO A 655 21.29 6.11 -29.40
C PRO A 655 21.64 4.87 -30.24
N ASN A 656 20.84 3.80 -30.17
CA ASN A 656 21.10 2.55 -30.87
C ASN A 656 20.40 2.39 -32.23
N TYR A 657 19.65 3.39 -32.71
CA TYR A 657 19.04 3.36 -34.06
C TYR A 657 19.71 4.36 -35.00
N ASN A 658 20.56 3.85 -35.89
CA ASN A 658 21.10 4.59 -37.04
C ASN A 658 20.04 4.70 -38.14
N ILE A 659 19.40 5.86 -38.28
CA ILE A 659 18.72 6.27 -39.52
C ILE A 659 19.42 7.55 -40.02
N PRO A 660 19.86 7.62 -41.29
CA PRO A 660 20.51 8.81 -41.81
C PRO A 660 19.44 9.87 -42.13
N LEU A 661 19.34 10.92 -41.31
CA LEU A 661 18.63 12.13 -41.68
C LEU A 661 19.51 12.95 -42.64
N GLY A 662 18.95 13.28 -43.81
CA GLY A 662 19.59 14.03 -44.87
C GLY A 662 19.90 15.49 -44.51
N GLU A 663 20.73 16.11 -45.35
CA GLU A 663 21.30 17.45 -45.23
C GLU A 663 20.31 18.53 -44.76
N GLY A 664 20.43 18.97 -43.50
CA GLY A 664 19.68 20.08 -42.93
C GLY A 664 20.53 20.85 -41.91
N LEU A 665 20.63 22.18 -42.08
CA LEU A 665 21.44 23.07 -41.27
C LEU A 665 20.77 23.34 -39.91
N ALA A 666 21.36 22.89 -38.80
CA ALA A 666 20.94 23.28 -37.46
C ALA A 666 21.71 24.56 -37.02
N VAL A 667 21.00 25.66 -36.74
CA VAL A 667 21.58 26.92 -36.24
C VAL A 667 21.22 27.10 -34.78
N TYR A 668 22.22 27.11 -33.89
CA TYR A 668 22.05 27.25 -32.44
C TYR A 668 22.21 28.72 -32.01
N PHE A 669 21.23 29.26 -31.29
CA PHE A 669 21.35 30.56 -30.63
C PHE A 669 21.53 30.36 -29.12
N SER A 670 22.77 30.41 -28.64
CA SER A 670 23.06 30.68 -27.23
C SER A 670 23.48 32.14 -27.09
N SER A 671 23.10 32.74 -25.97
CA SER A 671 23.33 34.13 -25.58
C SER A 671 24.78 34.63 -25.76
N TYR A 672 25.14 35.08 -26.96
CA TYR A 672 26.33 35.89 -27.25
C TYR A 672 26.03 36.89 -28.38
N LYS A 673 26.75 38.02 -28.37
CA LYS A 673 26.62 39.12 -29.33
C LYS A 673 26.58 38.62 -30.78
N ILE A 674 25.67 39.22 -31.55
CA ILE A 674 25.52 39.12 -33.01
C ILE A 674 26.90 39.23 -33.70
N GLY A 675 27.35 38.15 -34.37
CA GLY A 675 28.52 38.19 -35.27
C GLY A 675 29.52 37.02 -35.29
N SER A 676 29.28 35.85 -34.68
CA SER A 676 30.24 34.72 -34.69
C SER A 676 29.77 33.50 -35.51
N PRO A 677 30.67 32.69 -36.10
CA PRO A 677 30.33 31.57 -36.98
C PRO A 677 29.79 30.36 -36.20
N ILE A 678 28.91 29.58 -36.83
CA ILE A 678 28.17 28.44 -36.27
C ILE A 678 29.12 27.25 -35.98
N VAL A 679 29.16 26.79 -34.73
CA VAL A 679 29.81 25.54 -34.30
C VAL A 679 28.74 24.59 -33.74
N LEU A 680 28.71 23.35 -34.25
CA LEU A 680 27.78 22.27 -33.87
C LEU A 680 28.11 21.74 -32.46
N ASN A 681 27.24 21.94 -31.48
CA ASN A 681 27.42 21.41 -30.12
C ASN A 681 26.89 19.96 -30.00
N ARG A 682 27.78 18.98 -29.82
CA ARG A 682 27.47 17.64 -29.28
C ARG A 682 27.65 17.63 -27.76
N HIS A 683 26.86 16.85 -27.01
CA HIS A 683 27.06 16.65 -25.57
C HIS A 683 28.45 16.05 -25.30
N VAL A 684 29.19 16.68 -24.39
CA VAL A 684 30.52 16.30 -23.92
C VAL A 684 30.59 14.84 -23.43
N ASP A 685 29.53 14.38 -22.77
CA ASP A 685 29.46 13.06 -22.12
C ASP A 685 29.48 11.91 -23.13
N ASP A 686 28.68 12.02 -24.19
CA ASP A 686 28.57 10.98 -25.22
C ASP A 686 29.86 10.86 -26.02
N LEU A 687 30.50 11.99 -26.35
CA LEU A 687 31.76 12.00 -27.08
C LEU A 687 32.91 11.47 -26.21
N ALA A 688 32.97 11.81 -24.93
CA ALA A 688 34.01 11.33 -24.02
C ALA A 688 33.87 9.81 -23.75
N VAL A 689 32.63 9.32 -23.54
CA VAL A 689 32.33 7.90 -23.37
C VAL A 689 32.61 7.11 -24.65
N GLU A 690 32.21 7.63 -25.81
CA GLU A 690 32.46 6.99 -27.11
C GLU A 690 33.97 6.93 -27.43
N LEU A 691 34.71 8.02 -27.22
CA LEU A 691 36.16 8.05 -27.43
C LEU A 691 36.91 7.13 -26.44
N MET A 692 36.37 6.90 -25.23
CA MET A 692 36.90 5.92 -24.28
C MET A 692 36.57 4.48 -24.67
N ILE A 693 35.35 4.20 -25.12
CA ILE A 693 34.94 2.87 -25.62
C ILE A 693 35.75 2.47 -26.86
N LYS A 694 36.11 3.43 -27.71
CA LYS A 694 36.97 3.22 -28.88
C LYS A 694 38.48 3.19 -28.55
N GLY A 695 38.88 3.45 -27.30
CA GLY A 695 40.28 3.45 -26.88
C GLY A 695 41.10 4.64 -27.41
N GLU A 696 40.44 5.70 -27.87
CA GLU A 696 41.04 6.87 -28.51
C GLU A 696 41.36 8.01 -27.53
N LEU A 697 40.82 7.95 -26.30
CA LEU A 697 41.07 8.95 -25.27
C LEU A 697 42.40 8.73 -24.52
N LYS A 698 43.50 9.25 -25.08
CA LYS A 698 44.86 9.08 -24.53
C LYS A 698 45.27 10.11 -23.47
N ASP A 699 44.72 11.34 -23.52
CA ASP A 699 44.90 12.38 -22.49
C ASP A 699 43.72 13.39 -22.49
N VAL A 700 43.60 14.17 -21.41
CA VAL A 700 42.55 15.20 -21.25
C VAL A 700 42.72 16.36 -22.25
N LYS A 701 43.94 16.60 -22.75
CA LYS A 701 44.22 17.64 -23.77
C LYS A 701 43.61 17.32 -25.13
N THR A 702 43.41 16.04 -25.46
CA THR A 702 42.77 15.58 -26.69
C THR A 702 41.26 15.87 -26.66
N LEU A 703 40.67 15.81 -25.48
CA LEU A 703 39.30 16.20 -25.21
C LEU A 703 39.14 17.73 -25.32
N LEU A 704 40.08 18.51 -24.74
CA LEU A 704 40.11 19.98 -24.82
C LEU A 704 40.24 20.55 -26.25
N LYS A 705 40.82 19.81 -27.21
CA LYS A 705 40.87 20.25 -28.62
C LYS A 705 39.51 20.27 -29.31
N HIS A 706 38.52 19.55 -28.78
CA HIS A 706 37.18 19.47 -29.35
C HIS A 706 36.19 20.47 -28.73
N PHE A 707 36.58 21.17 -27.66
CA PHE A 707 35.73 22.11 -26.94
C PHE A 707 36.50 23.41 -26.73
N GLU A 708 36.14 24.48 -27.46
CA GLU A 708 36.82 25.78 -27.41
C GLU A 708 36.56 26.60 -26.12
N GLY A 709 36.09 25.97 -25.04
CA GLY A 709 35.81 26.63 -23.75
C GLY A 709 36.52 25.94 -22.60
N GLU A 710 37.45 26.65 -21.94
CA GLU A 710 38.26 26.13 -20.83
C GLU A 710 37.45 25.76 -19.56
N ASN A 711 36.14 26.06 -19.50
CA ASN A 711 35.36 26.03 -18.24
C ASN A 711 34.19 25.02 -18.17
N ASP A 712 33.80 24.34 -19.26
CA ASP A 712 32.59 23.46 -19.23
C ASP A 712 32.84 22.06 -18.64
N TYR A 713 34.10 21.64 -18.50
CA TYR A 713 34.44 20.30 -17.99
C TYR A 713 34.52 20.19 -16.47
N ILE A 714 34.80 21.30 -15.77
CA ILE A 714 35.15 21.28 -14.34
C ILE A 714 33.89 21.12 -13.46
N SER A 715 32.68 21.31 -13.99
CA SER A 715 31.41 21.30 -13.24
C SER A 715 30.60 20.00 -13.33
N ASN A 716 31.07 18.97 -14.05
CA ASN A 716 30.25 17.80 -14.38
C ASN A 716 30.41 16.64 -13.36
N ALA A 717 29.39 16.49 -12.50
CA ALA A 717 29.35 15.53 -11.39
C ALA A 717 29.28 14.06 -11.84
N SER A 718 28.73 13.76 -13.01
CA SER A 718 28.58 12.39 -13.53
C SER A 718 29.92 11.80 -13.96
N PHE A 719 30.75 12.60 -14.65
CA PHE A 719 32.11 12.20 -15.03
C PHE A 719 33.02 12.06 -13.81
N VAL A 720 32.89 12.97 -12.84
CA VAL A 720 33.59 12.88 -11.55
C VAL A 720 33.22 11.59 -10.81
N LYS A 721 31.94 11.24 -10.73
CA LYS A 721 31.47 10.00 -10.09
C LYS A 721 32.03 8.76 -10.76
N TYR A 722 32.01 8.69 -12.09
CA TYR A 722 32.59 7.58 -12.84
C TYR A 722 34.08 7.39 -12.55
N LEU A 723 34.87 8.46 -12.51
CA LEU A 723 36.31 8.38 -12.21
C LEU A 723 36.60 7.89 -10.77
N ILE A 724 35.68 8.16 -9.84
CA ILE A 724 35.75 7.73 -8.44
C ILE A 724 35.36 6.24 -8.32
N GLU A 725 34.25 5.83 -8.95
CA GLU A 725 33.75 4.45 -8.95
C GLU A 725 34.73 3.47 -9.62
N GLU A 726 35.41 3.91 -10.70
CA GLU A 726 36.41 3.11 -11.41
C GLU A 726 37.81 3.18 -10.78
N HIS A 727 37.96 3.80 -9.60
CA HIS A 727 39.22 3.92 -8.86
C HIS A 727 40.38 4.50 -9.68
N LEU A 728 40.16 5.62 -10.39
CA LEU A 728 41.17 6.27 -11.25
C LEU A 728 41.69 7.60 -10.65
N PRO A 729 42.39 7.58 -9.48
CA PRO A 729 42.74 8.79 -8.72
C PRO A 729 43.73 9.71 -9.45
N GLN A 730 44.59 9.16 -10.31
CA GLN A 730 45.54 9.97 -11.07
C GLN A 730 44.84 10.82 -12.15
N LYS A 731 43.81 10.25 -12.81
CA LYS A 731 42.98 10.99 -13.79
C LYS A 731 42.05 12.00 -13.11
N PHE A 732 41.58 11.68 -11.90
CA PHE A 732 40.85 12.63 -11.07
C PHE A 732 41.74 13.82 -10.65
N LYS A 733 42.99 13.59 -10.23
CA LYS A 733 43.97 14.66 -9.93
C LYS A 733 44.26 15.54 -11.15
N ASP A 734 44.29 14.97 -12.35
CA ASP A 734 44.55 15.72 -13.58
C ASP A 734 43.46 16.76 -13.91
N LEU A 735 42.22 16.60 -13.39
CA LEU A 735 41.14 17.58 -13.53
C LEU A 735 41.46 18.93 -12.87
N PHE A 736 42.31 18.96 -11.85
CA PHE A 736 42.63 20.18 -11.11
C PHE A 736 43.80 20.96 -11.72
N LYS A 737 44.55 20.35 -12.65
CA LYS A 737 45.73 20.97 -13.29
C LYS A 737 45.40 22.13 -14.22
N VAL A 738 44.13 22.23 -14.62
CA VAL A 738 43.57 23.32 -15.42
C VAL A 738 43.07 24.49 -14.58
N LEU A 739 43.07 24.38 -13.24
CA LEU A 739 42.71 25.49 -12.38
C LEU A 739 43.84 26.53 -12.31
N PRO A 740 43.53 27.84 -12.26
CA PRO A 740 44.55 28.89 -12.21
C PRO A 740 45.47 28.81 -10.98
N LYS A 741 45.05 28.11 -9.92
CA LYS A 741 45.85 27.82 -8.73
C LYS A 741 45.55 26.40 -8.27
N GLU A 742 46.48 25.48 -8.55
CA GLU A 742 46.33 24.06 -8.18
C GLU A 742 46.15 23.91 -6.65
N PRO A 743 45.11 23.20 -6.19
CA PRO A 743 44.96 22.84 -4.78
C PRO A 743 46.09 21.89 -4.34
N SER A 744 46.37 21.83 -3.04
CA SER A 744 47.35 20.87 -2.54
C SER A 744 46.84 19.44 -2.70
N ASP A 745 47.74 18.47 -2.94
CA ASP A 745 47.38 17.05 -3.04
C ASP A 745 46.52 16.56 -1.85
N LYS A 746 46.76 17.14 -0.67
CA LYS A 746 46.03 16.81 0.57
C LYS A 746 44.58 17.32 0.56
N ASP A 747 44.31 18.44 -0.12
CA ASP A 747 42.96 18.96 -0.31
C ASP A 747 42.19 18.15 -1.36
N ILE A 748 42.88 17.69 -2.41
CA ILE A 748 42.30 16.86 -3.48
C ILE A 748 41.90 15.48 -2.95
N GLU A 749 42.76 14.85 -2.15
CA GLU A 749 42.45 13.57 -1.50
C GLU A 749 41.30 13.67 -0.50
N LYS A 750 41.18 14.80 0.21
CA LYS A 750 40.06 15.04 1.13
C LYS A 750 38.71 15.09 0.39
N VAL A 751 38.64 15.81 -0.73
CA VAL A 751 37.44 15.85 -1.60
C VAL A 751 37.13 14.47 -2.14
N PHE A 752 38.11 13.75 -2.67
CA PHE A 752 37.90 12.40 -3.23
C PHE A 752 37.25 11.45 -2.21
N MET A 753 37.67 11.53 -0.93
CA MET A 753 37.13 10.70 0.15
C MET A 753 35.75 11.18 0.67
N GLU A 754 35.48 12.48 0.66
CA GLU A 754 34.17 13.04 1.08
C GLU A 754 33.04 12.75 0.08
N VAL A 755 33.38 12.52 -1.20
CA VAL A 755 32.45 12.36 -2.33
C VAL A 755 32.13 10.88 -2.63
N TYR A 756 32.94 9.94 -2.13
CA TYR A 756 32.87 8.50 -2.45
C TYR A 756 31.52 7.82 -2.14
N ASN A 757 30.73 8.33 -1.20
CA ASN A 757 29.44 7.75 -0.76
C ASN A 757 28.21 8.63 -1.05
N LYS A 758 28.31 9.62 -1.95
CA LYS A 758 27.24 10.61 -2.20
C LYS A 758 26.50 10.40 -3.54
N SER A 759 25.25 10.84 -3.65
CA SER A 759 24.47 10.78 -4.90
C SER A 759 25.01 11.79 -5.94
N VAL A 760 24.72 11.61 -7.24
CA VAL A 760 25.20 12.53 -8.29
C VAL A 760 24.74 13.96 -8.03
N GLU A 761 23.50 14.16 -7.56
CA GLU A 761 22.98 15.50 -7.22
C GLU A 761 23.71 16.12 -6.02
N GLU A 762 24.03 15.33 -5.00
CA GLU A 762 24.77 15.80 -3.81
C GLU A 762 26.21 16.19 -4.15
N ILE A 763 26.85 15.39 -5.01
CA ILE A 763 28.19 15.67 -5.55
C ILE A 763 28.16 16.98 -6.33
N GLN A 764 27.16 17.19 -7.19
CA GLN A 764 27.04 18.40 -8.01
C GLN A 764 26.93 19.67 -7.17
N VAL A 765 26.11 19.65 -6.11
CA VAL A 765 25.92 20.81 -5.22
C VAL A 765 27.17 21.13 -4.41
N GLU A 766 27.84 20.13 -3.84
CA GLU A 766 29.05 20.37 -3.04
C GLU A 766 30.27 20.73 -3.89
N TRP A 767 30.39 20.13 -5.07
CA TRP A 767 31.45 20.41 -6.03
C TRP A 767 31.38 21.84 -6.56
N LEU A 768 30.17 22.31 -6.90
CA LEU A 768 29.93 23.72 -7.25
C LEU A 768 30.29 24.68 -6.11
N LYS A 769 29.92 24.35 -4.86
CA LYS A 769 30.30 25.15 -3.68
C LYS A 769 31.81 25.19 -3.45
N TYR A 770 32.51 24.08 -3.66
CA TYR A 770 33.97 24.01 -3.51
C TYR A 770 34.67 24.88 -4.56
N ILE A 771 34.26 24.77 -5.84
CA ILE A 771 34.79 25.57 -6.95
C ILE A 771 34.56 27.07 -6.70
N GLN A 772 33.34 27.46 -6.28
CA GLN A 772 33.01 28.83 -5.91
C GLN A 772 33.84 29.34 -4.72
N SER A 773 34.20 28.48 -3.77
CA SER A 773 35.02 28.89 -2.61
C SER A 773 36.50 29.11 -2.93
N LYS A 774 36.99 28.59 -4.06
CA LYS A 774 38.41 28.65 -4.46
C LYS A 774 38.68 29.60 -5.62
N LEU A 775 37.70 29.78 -6.50
CA LEU A 775 37.70 30.79 -7.55
C LEU A 775 36.90 31.99 -7.03
N ASN A 776 37.56 33.04 -6.53
CA ASN A 776 36.90 34.28 -6.10
C ASN A 776 36.07 34.85 -7.27
N PHE A 777 34.77 34.53 -7.29
CA PHE A 777 33.79 35.01 -8.26
C PHE A 777 32.63 35.67 -7.54
#